data_AF-A0A093I623-F1
#
_entry.id   AF-A0A093I623-F1
#
_cell.length_a   1.000
_cell.length_b   1.000
_cell.length_c   1.000
_cell.angle_alpha   90.00
_cell.angle_beta   90.00
_cell.angle_gamma   90.00
#
_symmetry.space_group_name_H-M   'P 1'
#
loop_
_entity.id
_entity.type
_entity.pdbx_description
1 polymer ?
#
loop_
_entity_poly.entity_id
_entity_poly.type
_entity_poly.pdbx_seq_one_letter_code
_entity_poly.pdbx_strand_id
1 'polypeptide(L)'
;MTPFHWERALVGITCCVVTVTLWALCIWQVVLRFKTDTTESVVPPCFCLNGGICRDGACVCPDKWVGSRCEIVNFCEASTYTLNISGSVIQTLTFGEIIVGRYGNSEEKCEPDTVNGNISIAIRLCSREGTTPTLQPPQILNCNENLDSLASQVETADSSNVSAIASNTQILTSRPDQLNTQNISAAANIAVQIINKPSVSEDTQTSVAVMATVSQLLDANETEFNNNDLLNVTTSLTKTMEEFCLTVNISQPNVAIQSAPLKSNFSTILFSAQRDTSLGYYQSTKLEIKENAPGLIDDLSTEVQILLNISNNNNGRVGFILYQNDKFFQSRIYQSHSSVSKQIVSGNIDGGRTSSVEIAFSPKYNTSELKLHDHACVFWDYAVNDWSTAGCAKGRDQFLRCRCNHTTNFAVLMAFQIKYKYAKPLEYISYIGVGLSMAGLLLTILFQILTRRTRRSSVTLTLVSLCSSMLIFNIIFISGIENQNARNQNSNTSSYYQNYLPYDATSNTLLTSDIVGPPADSWCTAVAALLHYFLLATFMWTALNSAQLYFLLLRTMKPLPGHFLATVSIIGWGIPALVVAVTLGATYREGKALNYRQEEFCWLAALDQNRNFSMQKPMLWSFLLPVTFILLFNIIVFIKISVSVIWKKNENLTRNKSDSFMKKAIGTISIVVVLGITWTVGYLMLVNHEETSLVFSYLFCILNATQGLQICILYTFRSPIFKKNVSKVFPVFHVPEVPLYLHSKTYYVSKSKVEKHLQETFRSTQTVPKNISLSTI
;
A
#
# COMPACT_ATOMS: atom_id res chain seq x y z
N MET A 1 29.15 23.83 58.19
CA MET A 1 29.32 23.95 56.73
C MET A 1 28.46 22.88 56.04
N THR A 2 27.28 23.33 55.59
CA THR A 2 26.31 22.81 54.59
C THR A 2 26.16 21.29 54.29
N PRO A 3 25.10 20.64 54.84
CA PRO A 3 24.52 19.39 54.33
C PRO A 3 23.45 19.59 53.23
N PHE A 4 23.21 20.84 52.80
CA PHE A 4 22.08 21.21 51.93
C PHE A 4 22.30 20.96 50.42
N HIS A 5 23.50 20.56 49.99
CA HIS A 5 23.83 20.36 48.57
C HIS A 5 23.55 18.92 48.08
N TRP A 6 23.60 17.95 49.00
CA TRP A 6 23.31 16.55 48.69
C TRP A 6 21.82 16.32 48.47
N GLU A 7 20.94 16.98 49.21
CA GLU A 7 19.49 16.80 49.04
C GLU A 7 18.98 17.27 47.67
N ARG A 8 19.52 18.34 47.09
CA ARG A 8 19.07 18.80 45.75
C ARG A 8 19.58 17.92 44.62
N ALA A 9 20.76 17.33 44.77
CA ALA A 9 21.29 16.36 43.81
C ALA A 9 20.56 15.02 43.93
N LEU A 10 20.28 14.59 45.16
CA LEU A 10 19.47 13.40 45.44
C LEU A 10 18.06 13.58 44.86
N VAL A 11 17.39 14.71 45.13
CA VAL A 11 16.06 15.01 44.56
C VAL A 11 16.10 15.03 43.04
N GLY A 12 17.14 15.58 42.41
CA GLY A 12 17.30 15.55 40.95
C GLY A 12 17.50 14.15 40.37
N ILE A 13 18.34 13.32 41.01
CA ILE A 13 18.58 11.93 40.60
C ILE A 13 17.33 11.08 40.85
N THR A 14 16.69 11.21 42.02
CA THR A 14 15.45 10.51 42.35
C THR A 14 14.33 10.92 41.41
N CYS A 15 14.20 12.21 41.07
CA CYS A 15 13.19 12.65 40.11
C CYS A 15 13.48 12.13 38.69
N CYS A 16 14.74 12.04 38.28
CA CYS A 16 15.12 11.49 36.98
C CYS A 16 14.97 9.96 36.91
N VAL A 17 15.30 9.25 37.98
CA VAL A 17 15.09 7.80 38.09
C VAL A 17 13.61 7.50 38.15
N VAL A 18 12.82 8.26 38.92
CA VAL A 18 11.36 8.12 38.99
C VAL A 18 10.69 8.45 37.66
N THR A 19 11.15 9.46 36.92
CA THR A 19 10.58 9.71 35.57
C THR A 19 10.96 8.61 34.59
N VAL A 20 12.19 8.10 34.62
CA VAL A 20 12.62 7.00 33.74
C VAL A 20 11.90 5.69 34.10
N THR A 21 11.70 5.39 35.38
CA THR A 21 10.98 4.19 35.82
C THR A 21 9.49 4.29 35.58
N LEU A 22 8.87 5.46 35.79
CA LEU A 22 7.46 5.68 35.44
C LEU A 22 7.25 5.59 33.92
N TRP A 23 8.18 6.10 33.11
CA TRP A 23 8.15 5.92 31.66
C TRP A 23 8.31 4.45 31.26
N ALA A 24 9.26 3.72 31.85
CA ALA A 24 9.47 2.30 31.57
C ALA A 24 8.28 1.44 32.01
N LEU A 25 7.67 1.73 33.16
CA LEU A 25 6.47 1.04 33.66
C LEU A 25 5.23 1.37 32.83
N CYS A 26 5.10 2.62 32.36
CA CYS A 26 4.02 3.01 31.46
C CYS A 26 4.17 2.29 30.11
N ILE A 27 5.38 2.23 29.54
CA ILE A 27 5.68 1.45 28.34
C ILE A 27 5.37 -0.03 28.57
N TRP A 28 5.78 -0.60 29.70
CA TRP A 28 5.54 -2.02 30.04
C TRP A 28 4.05 -2.34 30.21
N GLN A 29 3.28 -1.49 30.89
CA GLN A 29 1.82 -1.67 31.03
C GLN A 29 1.09 -1.51 29.71
N VAL A 30 1.55 -0.61 28.84
CA VAL A 30 1.00 -0.42 27.50
C VAL A 30 1.29 -1.65 26.64
N VAL A 31 2.51 -2.19 26.66
CA VAL A 31 2.88 -3.45 25.97
C VAL A 31 2.04 -4.62 26.47
N LEU A 32 1.80 -4.73 27.78
CA LEU A 32 0.96 -5.78 28.35
C LEU A 32 -0.53 -5.65 27.95
N ARG A 33 -1.08 -4.43 27.89
CA ARG A 33 -2.46 -4.21 27.39
C ARG A 33 -2.59 -4.51 25.90
N PHE A 34 -1.58 -4.21 25.10
CA PHE A 34 -1.62 -4.52 23.67
C PHE A 34 -1.56 -6.03 23.38
N LYS A 35 -0.89 -6.82 24.22
CA LYS A 35 -0.88 -8.28 24.10
C LYS A 35 -2.26 -8.92 24.35
N THR A 36 -3.16 -8.21 25.03
CA THR A 36 -4.52 -8.67 25.31
C THR A 36 -5.57 -8.24 24.28
N ASP A 37 -5.31 -7.21 23.46
CA ASP A 37 -6.27 -6.73 22.43
C ASP A 37 -6.05 -7.34 21.02
N THR A 38 -4.99 -8.14 20.82
CA THR A 38 -4.71 -8.85 19.56
C THR A 38 -5.30 -10.26 19.48
N THR A 39 -6.25 -10.63 20.34
CA THR A 39 -7.06 -11.84 20.09
C THR A 39 -8.05 -11.52 18.98
N GLU A 40 -7.55 -11.53 17.74
CA GLU A 40 -8.37 -11.66 16.55
C GLU A 40 -9.29 -12.87 16.72
N SER A 41 -10.55 -12.69 16.35
CA SER A 41 -11.52 -13.77 16.20
C SER A 41 -10.92 -14.86 15.32
N VAL A 42 -10.44 -15.94 15.93
CA VAL A 42 -9.95 -17.12 15.22
C VAL A 42 -11.13 -17.77 14.50
N VAL A 43 -11.30 -17.43 13.22
CA VAL A 43 -12.07 -18.24 12.28
C VAL A 43 -11.40 -19.62 12.26
N PRO A 44 -12.15 -20.74 12.38
CA PRO A 44 -11.57 -22.06 12.46
C PRO A 44 -10.64 -22.32 11.26
N PRO A 45 -9.44 -22.90 11.49
CA PRO A 45 -8.48 -23.14 10.43
C PRO A 45 -9.04 -24.15 9.43
N CYS A 46 -9.15 -23.72 8.20
CA CYS A 46 -9.50 -24.54 7.04
C CYS A 46 -8.29 -25.41 6.71
N PHE A 47 -8.51 -26.72 6.64
CA PHE A 47 -7.44 -27.69 6.42
C PHE A 47 -7.22 -27.91 4.91
N CYS A 48 -6.13 -27.36 4.39
CA CYS A 48 -5.73 -27.45 3.00
C CYS A 48 -4.49 -28.34 2.85
N LEU A 49 -4.49 -29.23 1.86
CA LEU A 49 -3.40 -30.14 1.52
C LEU A 49 -2.52 -29.53 0.42
N ASN A 50 -1.37 -30.16 0.16
CA ASN A 50 -0.52 -29.88 -1.01
C ASN A 50 -0.15 -28.40 -1.23
N GLY A 51 0.04 -27.64 -0.14
CA GLY A 51 0.41 -26.23 -0.20
C GLY A 51 -0.76 -25.26 -0.46
N GLY A 52 -2.00 -25.71 -0.34
CA GLY A 52 -3.17 -24.83 -0.42
C GLY A 52 -3.22 -23.83 0.73
N ILE A 53 -3.64 -22.60 0.44
CA ILE A 53 -3.75 -21.51 1.41
C ILE A 53 -5.22 -21.30 1.73
N CYS A 54 -5.58 -21.23 3.02
CA CYS A 54 -6.95 -20.87 3.34
C CYS A 54 -7.20 -19.37 3.20
N ARG A 55 -8.27 -19.02 2.48
CA ARG A 55 -8.81 -17.67 2.40
C ARG A 55 -10.32 -17.73 2.61
N ASP A 56 -10.83 -16.99 3.59
CA ASP A 56 -12.27 -16.86 3.88
C ASP A 56 -13.02 -18.20 4.09
N GLY A 57 -12.36 -19.20 4.70
CA GLY A 57 -12.97 -20.51 4.99
C GLY A 57 -12.88 -21.53 3.85
N ALA A 58 -12.27 -21.18 2.71
CA ALA A 58 -12.05 -22.08 1.57
C ALA A 58 -10.56 -22.23 1.22
N CYS A 59 -10.18 -23.39 0.69
CA CYS A 59 -8.81 -23.63 0.23
C CYS A 59 -8.59 -23.04 -1.16
N VAL A 60 -7.51 -22.27 -1.30
CA VAL A 60 -6.97 -21.82 -2.58
C VAL A 60 -5.81 -22.73 -2.94
N CYS A 61 -5.98 -23.50 -4.01
CA CYS A 61 -5.02 -24.53 -4.41
C CYS A 61 -4.00 -23.99 -5.42
N PRO A 62 -2.73 -24.39 -5.31
CA PRO A 62 -1.75 -24.16 -6.38
C PRO A 62 -2.11 -24.96 -7.63
N ASP A 63 -1.74 -24.48 -8.82
CA ASP A 63 -2.18 -25.01 -10.13
C ASP A 63 -2.05 -26.53 -10.32
N LYS A 64 -1.09 -27.16 -9.64
CA LYS A 64 -0.85 -28.61 -9.69
C LYS A 64 -1.88 -29.45 -8.94
N TRP A 65 -2.74 -28.82 -8.13
CA TRP A 65 -3.67 -29.48 -7.24
C TRP A 65 -5.04 -28.81 -7.30
N VAL A 66 -6.08 -29.63 -7.23
CA VAL A 66 -7.49 -29.23 -7.27
C VAL A 66 -8.25 -30.03 -6.22
N GLY A 67 -9.56 -29.83 -6.05
CA GLY A 67 -10.32 -30.37 -4.91
C GLY A 67 -10.68 -29.34 -3.84
N SER A 68 -11.60 -29.70 -2.95
CA SER A 68 -12.11 -28.84 -1.88
C SER A 68 -11.04 -28.49 -0.82
N ARG A 69 -10.01 -29.33 -0.73
CA ARG A 69 -8.86 -29.26 0.15
C ARG A 69 -7.54 -29.40 -0.62
N CYS A 70 -7.54 -29.25 -1.95
CA CYS A 70 -6.38 -29.45 -2.81
C CYS A 70 -5.85 -30.90 -2.85
N GLU A 71 -6.78 -31.87 -2.79
CA GLU A 71 -6.53 -33.31 -2.68
C GLU A 71 -6.37 -34.04 -4.03
N ILE A 72 -6.81 -33.43 -5.14
CA ILE A 72 -6.87 -34.04 -6.47
C ILE A 72 -5.67 -33.55 -7.31
N VAL A 73 -4.92 -34.47 -7.91
CA VAL A 73 -3.81 -34.14 -8.83
C VAL A 73 -4.35 -33.40 -10.06
N ASN A 74 -3.67 -32.35 -10.52
CA ASN A 74 -4.09 -31.53 -11.68
C ASN A 74 -3.06 -31.45 -12.81
N PHE A 75 -2.19 -32.45 -12.93
CA PHE A 75 -1.18 -32.49 -13.96
C PHE A 75 -0.96 -33.91 -14.48
N CYS A 76 -0.48 -33.99 -15.71
CA CYS A 76 0.11 -35.18 -16.27
C CYS A 76 1.59 -35.22 -15.90
N GLU A 77 2.08 -36.38 -15.49
CA GLU A 77 3.49 -36.58 -15.13
C GLU A 77 4.42 -36.38 -16.33
N ALA A 78 5.68 -36.06 -16.04
CA ALA A 78 6.72 -35.95 -17.06
C ALA A 78 6.85 -37.27 -17.84
N SER A 79 6.99 -37.17 -19.16
CA SER A 79 6.96 -38.34 -20.03
C SER A 79 7.89 -38.18 -21.23
N THR A 80 8.29 -39.32 -21.79
CA THR A 80 9.03 -39.38 -23.06
C THR A 80 8.18 -40.08 -24.12
N TYR A 81 8.31 -39.63 -25.37
CA TYR A 81 7.60 -40.20 -26.52
C TYR A 81 8.58 -40.46 -27.65
N THR A 82 8.58 -41.67 -28.21
CA THR A 82 9.50 -42.04 -29.30
C THR A 82 8.77 -41.96 -30.65
N LEU A 83 9.30 -41.11 -31.52
CA LEU A 83 8.84 -40.94 -32.90
C LEU A 83 9.72 -41.74 -33.85
N ASN A 84 9.08 -42.44 -34.78
CA ASN A 84 9.75 -43.21 -35.81
C ASN A 84 9.61 -42.46 -37.14
N ILE A 85 10.61 -41.62 -37.47
CA ILE A 85 10.50 -40.64 -38.56
C ILE A 85 10.80 -41.30 -39.92
N SER A 86 11.57 -42.39 -39.94
CA SER A 86 11.88 -43.13 -41.18
C SER A 86 12.56 -44.48 -40.91
N GLY A 87 11.84 -45.47 -40.35
CA GLY A 87 12.27 -46.89 -40.24
C GLY A 87 13.60 -47.22 -39.53
N SER A 88 14.37 -46.22 -39.13
CA SER A 88 15.76 -46.31 -38.62
C SER A 88 16.19 -45.09 -37.80
N VAL A 89 15.52 -43.94 -37.92
CA VAL A 89 15.75 -42.74 -37.10
C VAL A 89 14.66 -42.63 -36.03
N ILE A 90 15.05 -42.85 -34.77
CA ILE A 90 14.19 -42.70 -33.60
C ILE A 90 14.49 -41.34 -32.97
N GLN A 91 13.50 -40.45 -32.93
CA GLN A 91 13.59 -39.20 -32.18
C GLN A 91 12.79 -39.34 -30.89
N THR A 92 13.46 -39.15 -29.75
CA THR A 92 12.80 -39.14 -28.45
C THR A 92 12.43 -37.71 -28.09
N LEU A 93 11.16 -37.48 -27.81
CA LEU A 93 10.63 -36.22 -27.30
C LEU A 93 10.44 -36.30 -25.79
N THR A 94 10.83 -35.25 -25.08
CA THR A 94 10.75 -35.15 -23.63
C THR A 94 9.79 -34.03 -23.26
N PHE A 95 8.85 -34.34 -22.37
CA PHE A 95 7.87 -33.39 -21.86
C PHE A 95 7.94 -33.37 -20.34
N GLY A 96 8.01 -32.16 -19.77
CA GLY A 96 7.87 -31.95 -18.33
C GLY A 96 6.44 -32.22 -17.85
N GLU A 97 6.16 -31.89 -16.59
CA GLU A 97 4.80 -31.95 -16.04
C GLU A 97 3.88 -30.95 -16.77
N ILE A 98 2.71 -31.41 -17.22
CA ILE A 98 1.75 -30.59 -17.98
C ILE A 98 0.47 -30.46 -17.16
N ILE A 99 0.06 -29.24 -16.85
CA ILE A 99 -1.23 -28.98 -16.19
C ILE A 99 -2.36 -29.39 -17.14
N VAL A 100 -3.37 -30.07 -16.63
CA VAL A 100 -4.51 -30.51 -17.45
C VAL A 100 -5.26 -29.32 -18.05
N GLY A 101 -5.72 -29.48 -19.29
CA GLY A 101 -6.35 -28.42 -20.08
C GLY A 101 -5.32 -27.51 -20.75
N ARG A 102 -4.02 -27.69 -20.48
CA ARG A 102 -2.93 -26.96 -21.12
C ARG A 102 -2.08 -27.87 -22.01
N TYR A 103 -1.43 -27.25 -22.98
CA TYR A 103 -0.42 -27.86 -23.82
C TYR A 103 0.95 -27.70 -23.17
N GLY A 104 1.72 -28.78 -23.12
CA GLY A 104 3.14 -28.75 -22.74
C GLY A 104 4.02 -28.86 -23.97
N ASN A 105 5.12 -28.11 -23.94
CA ASN A 105 6.12 -28.08 -25.01
C ASN A 105 7.17 -29.18 -24.81
N SER A 106 7.70 -29.70 -25.91
CA SER A 106 8.88 -30.56 -25.88
C SER A 106 10.12 -29.78 -25.46
N GLU A 107 11.05 -30.44 -24.78
CA GLU A 107 12.39 -29.89 -24.49
C GLU A 107 13.23 -29.78 -25.77
N GLU A 108 13.02 -30.69 -26.71
CA GLU A 108 13.66 -30.71 -28.01
C GLU A 108 13.16 -29.55 -28.88
N LYS A 109 14.09 -28.93 -29.60
CA LYS A 109 13.88 -27.71 -30.37
C LYS A 109 14.28 -27.90 -31.83
N CYS A 110 13.68 -27.09 -32.69
CA CYS A 110 14.03 -27.02 -34.09
C CYS A 110 15.50 -26.60 -34.22
N GLU A 111 16.19 -27.18 -35.20
CA GLU A 111 17.60 -26.90 -35.45
C GLU A 111 17.83 -25.40 -35.73
N PRO A 112 18.95 -24.82 -35.26
CA PRO A 112 19.19 -23.37 -35.35
C PRO A 112 19.21 -22.80 -36.77
N ASP A 113 19.42 -23.64 -37.78
CA ASP A 113 19.45 -23.30 -39.21
C ASP A 113 18.07 -23.26 -39.86
N THR A 114 17.02 -23.67 -39.15
CA THR A 114 15.62 -23.61 -39.61
C THR A 114 14.96 -22.27 -39.27
N VAL A 115 13.86 -21.94 -39.96
CA VAL A 115 13.12 -20.68 -39.77
C VAL A 115 12.57 -20.55 -38.34
N ASN A 116 12.21 -21.67 -37.71
CA ASN A 116 11.77 -21.75 -36.32
C ASN A 116 12.88 -22.20 -35.35
N GLY A 117 14.15 -21.94 -35.68
CA GLY A 117 15.28 -22.36 -34.86
C GLY A 117 15.12 -21.97 -33.37
N ASN A 118 15.36 -22.92 -32.48
CA ASN A 118 15.15 -22.82 -31.02
C ASN A 118 13.69 -22.84 -30.50
N ILE A 119 12.67 -23.01 -31.35
CA ILE A 119 11.27 -23.27 -30.94
C ILE A 119 11.10 -24.77 -30.67
N SER A 120 10.26 -25.13 -29.70
CA SER A 120 9.95 -26.54 -29.39
C SER A 120 9.33 -27.26 -30.59
N ILE A 121 9.80 -28.47 -30.90
CA ILE A 121 9.37 -29.22 -32.09
C ILE A 121 8.01 -29.89 -31.93
N ALA A 122 7.50 -30.04 -30.71
CA ALA A 122 6.22 -30.68 -30.47
C ALA A 122 5.49 -30.12 -29.26
N ILE A 123 4.17 -30.25 -29.27
CA ILE A 123 3.32 -29.98 -28.10
C ILE A 123 2.47 -31.20 -27.77
N ARG A 124 2.05 -31.29 -26.51
CA ARG A 124 1.21 -32.37 -26.02
C ARG A 124 0.11 -31.83 -25.11
N LEU A 125 -1.14 -32.22 -25.35
CA LEU A 125 -2.26 -31.86 -24.48
C LEU A 125 -2.34 -32.83 -23.31
N CYS A 126 -2.43 -32.28 -22.09
CA CYS A 126 -2.88 -33.04 -20.94
C CYS A 126 -4.41 -32.90 -20.84
N SER A 127 -5.14 -33.97 -21.16
CA SER A 127 -6.60 -34.04 -21.02
C SER A 127 -6.99 -34.77 -19.74
N ARG A 128 -8.25 -34.65 -19.32
CA ARG A 128 -8.81 -35.47 -18.25
C ARG A 128 -10.06 -36.15 -18.75
N GLU A 129 -10.01 -37.47 -18.77
CA GLU A 129 -11.16 -38.32 -19.05
C GLU A 129 -11.48 -39.07 -17.76
N GLY A 130 -12.52 -38.63 -17.04
CA GLY A 130 -12.83 -39.13 -15.70
C GLY A 130 -11.97 -38.50 -14.60
N THR A 131 -11.34 -39.31 -13.73
CA THR A 131 -10.57 -38.82 -12.56
C THR A 131 -9.06 -38.73 -12.79
N THR A 132 -8.54 -39.39 -13.83
CA THR A 132 -7.10 -39.47 -14.11
C THR A 132 -6.70 -38.55 -15.28
N PRO A 133 -5.70 -37.67 -15.09
CA PRO A 133 -5.04 -36.95 -16.17
C PRO A 133 -4.40 -37.91 -17.19
N THR A 134 -4.64 -37.68 -18.48
CA THR A 134 -4.09 -38.48 -19.58
C THR A 134 -3.43 -37.58 -20.62
N LEU A 135 -2.28 -38.01 -21.14
CA LEU A 135 -1.56 -37.28 -22.18
C LEU A 135 -1.97 -37.77 -23.57
N GLN A 136 -2.46 -36.86 -24.40
CA GLN A 136 -2.78 -37.14 -25.81
C GLN A 136 -1.52 -37.36 -26.66
N PRO A 137 -1.60 -37.93 -27.87
CA PRO A 137 -0.45 -38.02 -28.78
C PRO A 137 0.19 -36.65 -29.06
N PRO A 138 1.52 -36.56 -29.22
CA PRO A 138 2.18 -35.30 -29.51
C PRO A 138 1.86 -34.82 -30.93
N GLN A 139 1.66 -33.51 -31.07
CA GLN A 139 1.56 -32.84 -32.36
C GLN A 139 2.93 -32.25 -32.71
N ILE A 140 3.39 -32.49 -33.93
CA ILE A 140 4.75 -32.16 -34.38
C ILE A 140 4.70 -30.94 -35.29
N LEU A 141 5.57 -29.98 -35.01
CA LEU A 141 5.73 -28.77 -35.80
C LEU A 141 6.60 -29.02 -37.04
N ASN A 142 6.20 -28.43 -38.17
CA ASN A 142 7.09 -28.28 -39.32
C ASN A 142 8.06 -27.11 -39.08
N CYS A 143 9.32 -27.40 -38.73
CA CYS A 143 10.34 -26.39 -38.40
C CYS A 143 10.70 -25.43 -39.56
N ASN A 144 10.33 -25.77 -40.79
CA ASN A 144 10.62 -24.96 -41.98
C ASN A 144 9.54 -23.90 -42.29
N GLU A 145 8.44 -23.85 -41.54
CA GLU A 145 7.31 -22.95 -41.79
C GLU A 145 7.06 -22.00 -40.62
N ASN A 146 7.04 -20.70 -40.88
CA ASN A 146 6.66 -19.69 -39.90
C ASN A 146 5.20 -19.24 -40.08
N LEU A 147 4.67 -18.47 -39.12
CA LEU A 147 3.30 -17.95 -39.18
C LEU A 147 3.02 -17.15 -40.46
N ASP A 148 3.98 -16.38 -40.97
CA ASP A 148 3.78 -15.61 -42.20
C ASP A 148 3.62 -16.51 -43.43
N SER A 149 4.42 -17.59 -43.51
CA SER A 149 4.33 -18.59 -44.58
C SER A 149 3.01 -19.36 -44.50
N LEU A 150 2.55 -19.70 -43.30
CA LEU A 150 1.27 -20.37 -43.09
C LEU A 150 0.11 -19.46 -43.48
N ALA A 151 0.16 -18.17 -43.14
CA ALA A 151 -0.86 -17.20 -43.52
C ALA A 151 -1.03 -17.11 -45.05
N SER A 152 0.07 -17.15 -45.81
CA SER A 152 -0.01 -17.19 -47.27
C SER A 152 -0.57 -18.51 -47.81
N GLN A 153 -0.36 -19.63 -47.13
CA GLN A 153 -0.82 -20.95 -47.58
C GLN A 153 -2.33 -21.14 -47.37
N VAL A 154 -2.89 -20.63 -46.27
CA VAL A 154 -4.32 -20.80 -45.92
C VAL A 154 -5.24 -20.22 -47.00
N GLU A 155 -4.83 -19.13 -47.65
CA GLU A 155 -5.62 -18.49 -48.72
C GLU A 155 -5.97 -19.50 -49.82
N THR A 156 -4.98 -20.29 -50.26
CA THR A 156 -5.10 -21.24 -51.36
C THR A 156 -5.33 -22.71 -50.97
N ALA A 157 -5.31 -23.03 -49.67
CA ALA A 157 -5.34 -24.41 -49.18
C ALA A 157 -6.72 -25.11 -49.31
N ASP A 158 -6.68 -26.40 -49.68
CA ASP A 158 -7.79 -27.36 -49.60
C ASP A 158 -8.05 -27.85 -48.17
N SER A 159 -9.22 -28.45 -47.90
CA SER A 159 -9.69 -28.80 -46.55
C SER A 159 -8.74 -29.68 -45.71
N SER A 160 -8.00 -30.61 -46.32
CA SER A 160 -7.02 -31.44 -45.62
C SER A 160 -5.79 -30.68 -45.14
N ASN A 161 -5.38 -29.65 -45.89
CA ASN A 161 -4.21 -28.82 -45.54
C ASN A 161 -4.57 -27.81 -44.45
N VAL A 162 -5.84 -27.38 -44.40
CA VAL A 162 -6.34 -26.44 -43.37
C VAL A 162 -6.16 -27.01 -41.96
N SER A 163 -6.40 -28.31 -41.76
CA SER A 163 -6.22 -28.95 -40.44
C SER A 163 -4.75 -28.93 -39.99
N ALA A 164 -3.82 -29.23 -40.90
CA ALA A 164 -2.38 -29.16 -40.62
C ALA A 164 -1.93 -27.73 -40.31
N ILE A 165 -2.44 -26.73 -41.03
CA ILE A 165 -2.13 -25.33 -40.78
C ILE A 165 -2.68 -24.88 -39.42
N ALA A 166 -3.91 -25.29 -39.06
CA ALA A 166 -4.49 -25.00 -37.75
C ALA A 166 -3.63 -25.57 -36.62
N SER A 167 -3.19 -26.83 -36.73
CA SER A 167 -2.29 -27.46 -35.76
C SER A 167 -0.91 -26.79 -35.69
N ASN A 168 -0.28 -26.50 -36.83
CA ASN A 168 1.01 -25.79 -36.84
C ASN A 168 0.91 -24.40 -36.22
N THR A 169 -0.17 -23.67 -36.50
CA THR A 169 -0.43 -22.34 -35.93
C THR A 169 -0.59 -22.42 -34.42
N GLN A 170 -1.40 -23.36 -33.94
CA GLN A 170 -1.58 -23.62 -32.50
C GLN A 170 -0.27 -23.94 -31.77
N ILE A 171 0.64 -24.67 -32.42
CA ILE A 171 1.97 -24.96 -31.86
C ILE A 171 2.81 -23.69 -31.76
N LEU A 172 2.84 -22.88 -32.82
CA LEU A 172 3.61 -21.63 -32.85
C LEU A 172 3.09 -20.61 -31.84
N THR A 173 1.81 -20.66 -31.46
CA THR A 173 1.21 -19.78 -30.43
C THR A 173 1.22 -20.34 -29.01
N SER A 174 1.76 -21.54 -28.81
CA SER A 174 1.72 -22.25 -27.51
C SER A 174 2.55 -21.61 -26.38
N ARG A 175 3.40 -20.62 -26.67
CA ARG A 175 4.20 -19.85 -25.70
C ARG A 175 3.83 -18.37 -25.73
N PRO A 176 2.74 -17.96 -25.04
CA PRO A 176 2.22 -16.60 -25.11
C PRO A 176 3.24 -15.52 -24.70
N ASP A 177 4.15 -15.83 -23.76
CA ASP A 177 5.19 -14.91 -23.29
C ASP A 177 6.24 -14.55 -24.36
N GLN A 178 6.33 -15.34 -25.44
CA GLN A 178 7.28 -15.13 -26.54
C GLN A 178 6.63 -14.53 -27.78
N LEU A 179 5.30 -14.34 -27.78
CA LEU A 179 4.58 -13.78 -28.91
C LEU A 179 4.80 -12.26 -28.97
N ASN A 180 5.28 -11.80 -30.12
CA ASN A 180 5.35 -10.38 -30.44
C ASN A 180 4.11 -9.94 -31.24
N THR A 181 3.95 -8.63 -31.40
CA THR A 181 2.86 -8.02 -32.16
C THR A 181 2.67 -8.62 -33.58
N GLN A 182 3.75 -8.96 -34.29
CA GLN A 182 3.68 -9.55 -35.64
C GLN A 182 3.16 -10.99 -35.61
N ASN A 183 3.63 -11.80 -34.66
CA ASN A 183 3.17 -13.17 -34.49
C ASN A 183 1.68 -13.22 -34.11
N ILE A 184 1.23 -12.32 -33.24
CA ILE A 184 -0.18 -12.22 -32.86
C ILE A 184 -1.03 -11.83 -34.08
N SER A 185 -0.58 -10.84 -34.87
CA SER A 185 -1.26 -10.42 -36.11
C SER A 185 -1.37 -11.56 -37.12
N ALA A 186 -0.27 -12.27 -37.41
CA ALA A 186 -0.26 -13.38 -38.35
C ALA A 186 -1.15 -14.54 -37.90
N ALA A 187 -1.05 -14.96 -36.64
CA ALA A 187 -1.88 -16.03 -36.08
C ALA A 187 -3.37 -15.68 -36.05
N ALA A 188 -3.72 -14.43 -35.71
CA ALA A 188 -5.11 -13.97 -35.74
C ALA A 188 -5.68 -13.92 -37.17
N ASN A 189 -4.86 -13.51 -38.16
CA ASN A 189 -5.27 -13.55 -39.57
C ASN A 189 -5.47 -14.99 -40.07
N ILE A 190 -4.57 -15.92 -39.71
CA ILE A 190 -4.75 -17.35 -40.00
C ILE A 190 -6.07 -17.85 -39.41
N ALA A 191 -6.35 -17.53 -38.15
CA ALA A 191 -7.61 -17.93 -37.49
C ALA A 191 -8.84 -17.38 -38.25
N VAL A 192 -8.83 -16.10 -38.65
CA VAL A 192 -9.90 -15.50 -39.47
C VAL A 192 -10.09 -16.26 -40.79
N GLN A 193 -9.01 -16.50 -41.51
CA GLN A 193 -9.07 -17.15 -42.82
C GLN A 193 -9.57 -18.60 -42.71
N ILE A 194 -9.17 -19.33 -41.67
CA ILE A 194 -9.65 -20.70 -41.43
C ILE A 194 -11.14 -20.68 -41.08
N ILE A 195 -11.58 -19.84 -40.14
CA ILE A 195 -12.98 -19.79 -39.71
C ILE A 195 -13.94 -19.46 -40.87
N ASN A 196 -13.51 -18.63 -41.82
CA ASN A 196 -14.31 -18.29 -43.00
C ASN A 196 -14.44 -19.43 -44.03
N LYS A 197 -13.69 -20.53 -43.90
CA LYS A 197 -13.80 -21.67 -44.81
C LYS A 197 -15.03 -22.53 -44.42
N PRO A 198 -15.92 -22.87 -45.37
CA PRO A 198 -17.18 -23.56 -45.08
C PRO A 198 -17.00 -24.98 -44.52
N SER A 199 -15.87 -25.64 -44.78
CA SER A 199 -15.59 -27.01 -44.31
C SER A 199 -15.22 -27.10 -42.83
N VAL A 200 -14.96 -25.98 -42.14
CA VAL A 200 -14.42 -25.98 -40.78
C VAL A 200 -15.47 -26.32 -39.73
N SER A 201 -16.73 -25.92 -39.92
CA SER A 201 -17.81 -26.27 -39.00
C SER A 201 -18.09 -27.77 -38.91
N GLU A 202 -17.72 -28.54 -39.94
CA GLU A 202 -17.83 -30.00 -39.98
C GLU A 202 -16.62 -30.70 -39.36
N ASP A 203 -15.44 -30.07 -39.36
CA ASP A 203 -14.21 -30.59 -38.76
C ASP A 203 -14.02 -30.06 -37.33
N THR A 204 -14.42 -30.90 -36.37
CA THR A 204 -14.31 -30.60 -34.94
C THR A 204 -12.87 -30.43 -34.48
N GLN A 205 -11.91 -31.16 -35.06
CA GLN A 205 -10.50 -31.09 -34.66
C GLN A 205 -9.88 -29.77 -35.11
N THR A 206 -10.13 -29.36 -36.36
CA THR A 206 -9.66 -28.07 -36.88
C THR A 206 -10.27 -26.91 -36.11
N SER A 207 -11.58 -26.96 -35.83
CA SER A 207 -12.25 -25.92 -35.04
C SER A 207 -11.68 -25.81 -33.61
N VAL A 208 -11.38 -26.94 -32.96
CA VAL A 208 -10.74 -26.95 -31.63
C VAL A 208 -9.33 -26.35 -31.68
N ALA A 209 -8.52 -26.68 -32.69
CA ALA A 209 -7.16 -26.13 -32.84
C ALA A 209 -7.15 -24.61 -33.08
N VAL A 210 -8.06 -24.11 -33.92
CA VAL A 210 -8.19 -22.66 -34.15
C VAL A 210 -8.67 -21.94 -32.89
N MET A 211 -9.67 -22.47 -32.18
CA MET A 211 -10.13 -21.86 -30.93
C MET A 211 -9.06 -21.91 -29.83
N ALA A 212 -8.23 -22.96 -29.80
CA ALA A 212 -7.08 -23.01 -28.89
C ALA A 212 -6.04 -21.94 -29.24
N THR A 213 -5.79 -21.69 -30.53
CA THR A 213 -4.95 -20.56 -30.98
C THR A 213 -5.51 -19.23 -30.47
N VAL A 214 -6.82 -18.97 -30.65
CA VAL A 214 -7.48 -17.76 -30.14
C VAL A 214 -7.35 -17.65 -28.61
N SER A 215 -7.54 -18.76 -27.88
CA SER A 215 -7.37 -18.81 -26.42
C SER A 215 -5.93 -18.48 -25.99
N GLN A 216 -4.92 -18.94 -26.73
CA GLN A 216 -3.51 -18.66 -26.46
C GLN A 216 -3.14 -17.20 -26.76
N LEU A 217 -3.72 -16.59 -27.81
CA LEU A 217 -3.54 -15.16 -28.07
C LEU A 217 -4.06 -14.31 -26.91
N LEU A 218 -5.17 -14.71 -26.28
CA LEU A 218 -5.69 -14.05 -25.08
C LEU A 218 -4.80 -14.22 -23.83
N ASP A 219 -3.76 -15.07 -23.87
CA ASP A 219 -2.75 -15.17 -22.81
C ASP A 219 -1.53 -14.27 -23.05
N ALA A 220 -1.32 -13.76 -24.27
CA ALA A 220 -0.15 -12.96 -24.62
C ALA A 220 -0.07 -11.63 -23.83
N ASN A 221 1.12 -11.04 -23.75
CA ASN A 221 1.34 -9.83 -22.96
C ASN A 221 0.51 -8.64 -23.49
N GLU A 222 -0.16 -7.92 -22.58
CA GLU A 222 -1.06 -6.80 -22.92
C GLU A 222 -0.33 -5.67 -23.67
N THR A 223 0.97 -5.48 -23.41
CA THR A 223 1.77 -4.44 -24.08
C THR A 223 1.87 -4.62 -25.60
N GLU A 224 1.77 -5.86 -26.09
CA GLU A 224 1.82 -6.17 -27.52
C GLU A 224 0.52 -5.81 -28.25
N PHE A 225 -0.58 -5.60 -27.52
CA PHE A 225 -1.88 -5.24 -28.11
C PHE A 225 -2.07 -3.74 -28.35
N ASN A 226 -1.13 -2.90 -27.90
CA ASN A 226 -1.22 -1.43 -28.00
C ASN A 226 -0.78 -0.88 -29.38
N ASN A 227 -0.67 -1.72 -30.40
CA ASN A 227 -0.30 -1.31 -31.75
C ASN A 227 -1.56 -1.15 -32.63
N ASN A 228 -1.63 -0.04 -33.38
CA ASN A 228 -2.73 0.24 -34.30
C ASN A 228 -2.88 -0.83 -35.40
N ASP A 229 -1.80 -1.48 -35.81
CA ASP A 229 -1.84 -2.53 -36.84
C ASP A 229 -2.64 -3.76 -36.38
N LEU A 230 -2.67 -4.02 -35.07
CA LEU A 230 -3.36 -5.18 -34.52
C LEU A 230 -4.88 -4.95 -34.38
N LEU A 231 -5.31 -3.70 -34.23
CA LEU A 231 -6.72 -3.32 -34.04
C LEU A 231 -7.62 -3.81 -35.18
N ASN A 232 -7.14 -3.72 -36.42
CA ASN A 232 -7.89 -4.17 -37.59
C ASN A 232 -8.04 -5.69 -37.62
N VAL A 233 -6.97 -6.41 -37.24
CA VAL A 233 -6.96 -7.88 -37.23
C VAL A 233 -7.83 -8.43 -36.10
N THR A 234 -7.75 -7.87 -34.89
CA THR A 234 -8.63 -8.28 -33.79
C THR A 234 -10.10 -7.93 -34.06
N THR A 235 -10.36 -6.81 -34.74
CA THR A 235 -11.71 -6.46 -35.22
C THR A 235 -12.23 -7.48 -36.22
N SER A 236 -11.41 -7.89 -37.19
CA SER A 236 -11.79 -8.95 -38.13
C SER A 236 -12.03 -10.28 -37.43
N LEU A 237 -11.15 -10.65 -36.50
CA LEU A 237 -11.25 -11.89 -35.72
C LEU A 237 -12.54 -11.92 -34.89
N THR A 238 -12.81 -10.89 -34.10
CA THR A 238 -14.00 -10.87 -33.22
C THR A 238 -15.30 -10.87 -34.02
N LYS A 239 -15.39 -10.17 -35.15
CA LYS A 239 -16.55 -10.23 -36.06
C LYS A 239 -16.73 -11.61 -36.68
N THR A 240 -15.65 -12.22 -37.18
CA THR A 240 -15.69 -13.58 -37.73
C THR A 240 -16.10 -14.61 -36.66
N MET A 241 -15.68 -14.42 -35.41
CA MET A 241 -16.12 -15.26 -34.30
C MET A 241 -17.61 -15.09 -33.98
N GLU A 242 -18.17 -13.88 -34.06
CA GLU A 242 -19.61 -13.62 -33.89
C GLU A 242 -20.48 -14.36 -34.91
N GLU A 243 -20.00 -14.58 -36.13
CA GLU A 243 -20.69 -15.38 -37.14
C GLU A 243 -20.49 -16.88 -36.89
N PHE A 244 -19.26 -17.29 -36.55
CA PHE A 244 -18.91 -18.67 -36.30
C PHE A 244 -19.64 -19.28 -35.10
N CYS A 245 -19.99 -18.47 -34.10
CA CYS A 245 -20.64 -18.93 -32.87
C CYS A 245 -22.03 -19.55 -33.09
N LEU A 246 -22.64 -19.33 -34.25
CA LEU A 246 -23.92 -19.93 -34.62
C LEU A 246 -23.78 -21.43 -34.98
N THR A 247 -22.57 -21.89 -35.31
CA THR A 247 -22.36 -23.20 -35.96
C THR A 247 -21.82 -24.29 -35.03
N VAL A 248 -21.02 -23.94 -34.03
CA VAL A 248 -20.25 -24.90 -33.22
C VAL A 248 -20.42 -24.70 -31.71
N ASN A 249 -20.07 -25.73 -30.94
CA ASN A 249 -20.00 -25.69 -29.48
C ASN A 249 -18.59 -26.07 -29.04
N ILE A 250 -17.81 -25.09 -28.57
CA ILE A 250 -16.39 -25.28 -28.24
C ILE A 250 -16.08 -24.52 -26.96
N SER A 251 -15.35 -25.15 -26.05
CA SER A 251 -14.90 -24.51 -24.82
C SER A 251 -13.38 -24.61 -24.73
N GLN A 252 -12.73 -23.45 -24.58
CA GLN A 252 -11.30 -23.29 -24.32
C GLN A 252 -11.12 -22.46 -23.04
N PRO A 253 -9.92 -22.45 -22.43
CA PRO A 253 -9.71 -21.75 -21.15
C PRO A 253 -10.09 -20.26 -21.16
N ASN A 254 -9.73 -19.52 -22.21
CA ASN A 254 -9.98 -18.07 -22.29
C ASN A 254 -11.14 -17.67 -23.19
N VAL A 255 -11.71 -18.61 -23.94
CA VAL A 255 -12.82 -18.36 -24.86
C VAL A 255 -13.76 -19.55 -24.93
N ALA A 256 -15.06 -19.31 -24.92
CA ALA A 256 -16.05 -20.35 -25.08
C ALA A 256 -17.17 -19.92 -26.01
N ILE A 257 -17.65 -20.87 -26.81
CA ILE A 257 -18.68 -20.72 -27.82
C ILE A 257 -19.75 -21.77 -27.59
N GLN A 258 -21.02 -21.35 -27.56
CA GLN A 258 -22.14 -22.27 -27.45
C GLN A 258 -23.29 -21.84 -28.36
N SER A 259 -23.77 -22.78 -29.16
CA SER A 259 -24.87 -22.61 -30.10
C SER A 259 -26.06 -23.50 -29.74
N ALA A 260 -27.27 -23.00 -29.99
CA ALA A 260 -28.52 -23.72 -29.81
C ALA A 260 -29.50 -23.44 -30.97
N PRO A 261 -30.28 -24.45 -31.40
CA PRO A 261 -31.32 -24.24 -32.43
C PRO A 261 -32.51 -23.45 -31.87
N LEU A 262 -33.02 -22.50 -32.64
CA LEU A 262 -34.25 -21.77 -32.30
C LEU A 262 -35.47 -22.58 -32.73
N LYS A 263 -36.34 -22.94 -31.76
CA LYS A 263 -37.64 -23.56 -32.03
C LYS A 263 -38.71 -22.46 -31.98
N SER A 264 -39.74 -22.59 -32.81
CA SER A 264 -40.78 -21.57 -33.05
C SER A 264 -41.61 -21.14 -31.83
N ASN A 265 -41.42 -21.77 -30.65
CA ASN A 265 -42.14 -21.50 -29.41
C ASN A 265 -41.31 -20.71 -28.36
N PHE A 266 -40.07 -20.34 -28.65
CA PHE A 266 -39.22 -19.63 -27.67
C PHE A 266 -39.45 -18.13 -27.67
N SER A 267 -39.68 -17.56 -26.49
CA SER A 267 -39.68 -16.11 -26.28
C SER A 267 -38.37 -15.62 -25.67
N THR A 268 -37.70 -16.45 -24.87
CA THR A 268 -36.46 -16.10 -24.15
C THR A 268 -35.45 -17.23 -24.15
N ILE A 269 -34.17 -16.88 -24.29
CA ILE A 269 -33.04 -17.81 -24.17
C ILE A 269 -32.01 -17.22 -23.21
N LEU A 270 -31.64 -17.98 -22.18
CA LEU A 270 -30.63 -17.62 -21.21
C LEU A 270 -29.38 -18.45 -21.46
N PHE A 271 -28.24 -17.79 -21.58
CA PHE A 271 -26.91 -18.38 -21.44
C PHE A 271 -26.33 -17.98 -20.09
N SER A 272 -25.83 -18.96 -19.35
CA SER A 272 -25.19 -18.75 -18.06
C SER A 272 -23.86 -19.48 -17.98
N ALA A 273 -22.86 -18.74 -17.52
CA ALA A 273 -21.53 -19.20 -17.18
C ALA A 273 -21.45 -19.36 -15.66
N GLN A 274 -21.54 -20.61 -15.19
CA GLN A 274 -21.47 -20.94 -13.76
C GLN A 274 -20.08 -21.49 -13.41
N ARG A 275 -19.58 -21.17 -12.22
CA ARG A 275 -18.38 -21.84 -11.72
C ARG A 275 -18.75 -23.24 -11.26
N ASP A 276 -18.23 -24.27 -11.94
CA ASP A 276 -18.47 -25.64 -11.51
C ASP A 276 -17.79 -25.87 -10.14
N THR A 277 -18.60 -26.06 -9.10
CA THR A 277 -18.14 -26.41 -7.75
C THR A 277 -18.19 -27.92 -7.49
N SER A 278 -18.74 -28.71 -8.43
CA SER A 278 -19.02 -30.13 -8.25
C SER A 278 -17.84 -31.04 -8.62
N LEU A 279 -16.96 -30.61 -9.52
CA LEU A 279 -15.63 -31.18 -9.71
C LEU A 279 -14.59 -30.22 -9.16
N GLY A 280 -14.12 -30.53 -7.95
CA GLY A 280 -13.20 -29.69 -7.22
C GLY A 280 -12.09 -29.10 -8.09
N TYR A 281 -12.11 -27.76 -8.21
CA TYR A 281 -11.05 -26.87 -8.68
C TYR A 281 -10.54 -27.03 -10.12
N TYR A 282 -11.36 -27.49 -11.08
CA TYR A 282 -11.17 -27.00 -12.45
C TYR A 282 -11.94 -25.71 -12.61
N GLN A 283 -11.25 -24.67 -13.07
CA GLN A 283 -11.89 -23.45 -13.54
C GLN A 283 -12.53 -23.70 -14.91
N SER A 284 -13.31 -24.78 -15.05
CA SER A 284 -14.20 -24.94 -16.19
C SER A 284 -15.47 -24.17 -15.89
N THR A 285 -15.65 -23.05 -16.56
CA THR A 285 -16.94 -22.38 -16.59
C THR A 285 -17.94 -23.36 -17.18
N LYS A 286 -18.87 -23.86 -16.36
CA LYS A 286 -19.98 -24.69 -16.83
C LYS A 286 -20.92 -23.78 -17.61
N LEU A 287 -21.13 -24.10 -18.88
CA LEU A 287 -21.95 -23.31 -19.78
C LEU A 287 -23.31 -23.99 -19.91
N GLU A 288 -24.36 -23.28 -19.50
CA GLU A 288 -25.73 -23.75 -19.59
C GLU A 288 -26.56 -22.83 -20.47
N ILE A 289 -27.34 -23.43 -21.38
CA ILE A 289 -28.37 -22.74 -22.14
C ILE A 289 -29.73 -23.21 -21.64
N LYS A 290 -30.56 -22.27 -21.20
CA LYS A 290 -31.93 -22.52 -20.74
C LYS A 290 -32.93 -21.85 -21.69
N GLU A 291 -33.77 -22.68 -22.30
CA GLU A 291 -34.90 -22.27 -23.13
C GLU A 291 -36.06 -21.78 -22.24
N ASN A 292 -36.79 -20.74 -22.67
CA ASN A 292 -37.94 -20.16 -21.96
C ASN A 292 -37.64 -19.79 -20.49
N ALA A 293 -36.47 -19.17 -20.27
CA ALA A 293 -36.09 -18.71 -18.94
C ALA A 293 -37.02 -17.58 -18.46
N PRO A 294 -37.49 -17.61 -17.20
CA PRO A 294 -38.37 -16.58 -16.65
C PRO A 294 -37.67 -15.23 -16.43
N GLY A 295 -36.34 -15.20 -16.51
CA GLY A 295 -35.49 -14.04 -16.27
C GLY A 295 -34.05 -14.47 -15.95
N LEU A 296 -33.23 -13.51 -15.53
CA LEU A 296 -31.90 -13.78 -14.96
C LEU A 296 -32.02 -14.53 -13.62
N ILE A 297 -31.05 -15.40 -13.33
CA ILE A 297 -31.02 -16.22 -12.12
C ILE A 297 -30.20 -15.52 -11.04
N ASP A 298 -30.79 -15.29 -9.87
CA ASP A 298 -30.08 -14.69 -8.73
C ASP A 298 -29.30 -15.75 -7.93
N ASP A 299 -28.24 -16.27 -8.53
CA ASP A 299 -27.31 -17.21 -7.91
C ASP A 299 -25.89 -16.61 -7.85
N LEU A 300 -25.35 -16.47 -6.64
CA LEU A 300 -23.99 -15.96 -6.39
C LEU A 300 -22.88 -16.82 -7.03
N SER A 301 -23.18 -18.05 -7.45
CA SER A 301 -22.23 -18.94 -8.10
C SER A 301 -22.06 -18.68 -9.62
N THR A 302 -22.96 -17.90 -10.22
CA THR A 302 -22.90 -17.52 -11.63
C THR A 302 -21.97 -16.33 -11.83
N GLU A 303 -21.04 -16.46 -12.78
CA GLU A 303 -20.07 -15.39 -13.10
C GLU A 303 -20.66 -14.41 -14.11
N VAL A 304 -21.27 -14.93 -15.18
CA VAL A 304 -21.87 -14.14 -16.27
C VAL A 304 -23.17 -14.79 -16.74
N GLN A 305 -24.17 -13.96 -17.04
CA GLN A 305 -25.42 -14.39 -17.63
C GLN A 305 -25.85 -13.41 -18.74
N ILE A 306 -26.39 -13.93 -19.84
CA ILE A 306 -27.02 -13.14 -20.91
C ILE A 306 -28.36 -13.77 -21.29
N LEU A 307 -29.41 -12.97 -21.24
CA LEU A 307 -30.78 -13.32 -21.57
C LEU A 307 -31.17 -12.54 -22.84
N LEU A 308 -31.48 -13.28 -23.90
CA LEU A 308 -31.97 -12.72 -25.16
C LEU A 308 -33.49 -12.86 -25.23
N ASN A 309 -34.19 -11.74 -25.47
CA ASN A 309 -35.61 -11.72 -25.76
C ASN A 309 -35.81 -11.64 -27.29
N ILE A 310 -36.44 -12.66 -27.86
CA ILE A 310 -36.49 -12.89 -29.31
C ILE A 310 -37.81 -12.32 -29.85
N SER A 311 -37.72 -11.36 -30.78
CA SER A 311 -38.92 -10.70 -31.33
C SER A 311 -39.46 -11.36 -32.60
N ASN A 312 -38.62 -12.06 -33.37
CA ASN A 312 -39.01 -12.64 -34.66
C ASN A 312 -38.42 -14.06 -34.79
N ASN A 313 -39.30 -15.05 -34.95
CA ASN A 313 -38.95 -16.46 -34.87
C ASN A 313 -38.83 -17.06 -36.27
N ASN A 314 -37.69 -16.83 -36.92
CA ASN A 314 -37.27 -17.66 -38.05
C ASN A 314 -36.54 -18.89 -37.47
N ASN A 315 -36.65 -20.06 -38.13
CA ASN A 315 -36.04 -21.33 -37.70
C ASN A 315 -34.48 -21.33 -37.78
N GLY A 316 -33.83 -20.33 -37.19
CA GLY A 316 -32.38 -20.13 -37.19
C GLY A 316 -31.69 -20.76 -35.97
N ARG A 317 -30.48 -20.30 -35.69
CA ARG A 317 -29.70 -20.65 -34.50
C ARG A 317 -29.36 -19.42 -33.67
N VAL A 318 -29.15 -19.62 -32.38
CA VAL A 318 -28.57 -18.62 -31.49
C VAL A 318 -27.18 -19.09 -31.09
N GLY A 319 -26.22 -18.18 -31.04
CA GLY A 319 -24.84 -18.43 -30.68
C GLY A 319 -24.40 -17.47 -29.59
N PHE A 320 -23.64 -17.96 -28.63
CA PHE A 320 -23.09 -17.18 -27.52
C PHE A 320 -21.57 -17.32 -27.50
N ILE A 321 -20.90 -16.24 -27.15
CA ILE A 321 -19.44 -16.21 -26.96
C ILE A 321 -19.14 -15.59 -25.62
N LEU A 322 -18.22 -16.21 -24.87
CA LEU A 322 -17.66 -15.67 -23.65
C LEU A 322 -16.15 -15.56 -23.79
N TYR A 323 -15.61 -14.35 -23.62
CA TYR A 323 -14.17 -14.10 -23.48
C TYR A 323 -13.86 -13.85 -22.00
N GLN A 324 -12.77 -14.43 -21.50
CA GLN A 324 -12.39 -14.28 -20.10
C GLN A 324 -11.70 -12.94 -19.78
N ASN A 325 -11.18 -12.25 -20.79
CA ASN A 325 -10.51 -10.96 -20.69
C ASN A 325 -10.78 -10.06 -21.91
N ASP A 326 -10.36 -8.80 -21.86
CA ASP A 326 -10.61 -7.75 -22.85
C ASP A 326 -9.41 -7.43 -23.77
N LYS A 327 -8.43 -8.34 -23.90
CA LYS A 327 -7.22 -8.08 -24.72
C LYS A 327 -7.51 -7.79 -26.19
N PHE A 328 -8.56 -8.35 -26.77
CA PHE A 328 -8.99 -8.00 -28.13
C PHE A 328 -9.77 -6.69 -28.24
N PHE A 329 -10.17 -6.09 -27.12
CA PHE A 329 -11.09 -4.96 -27.01
C PHE A 329 -10.41 -3.78 -26.27
N GLN A 330 -9.30 -3.31 -26.82
CA GLN A 330 -8.43 -2.30 -26.20
C GLN A 330 -9.00 -0.89 -26.32
N SER A 331 -9.47 -0.34 -25.20
CA SER A 331 -10.05 1.00 -25.12
C SER A 331 -8.99 2.10 -25.11
N ARG A 332 -9.30 3.23 -25.78
CA ARG A 332 -8.48 4.45 -25.68
C ARG A 332 -8.98 5.39 -24.57
N ILE A 333 -10.28 5.32 -24.28
CA ILE A 333 -10.95 6.18 -23.28
C ILE A 333 -10.82 5.62 -21.87
N TYR A 334 -10.98 4.30 -21.70
CA TYR A 334 -10.97 3.63 -20.40
C TYR A 334 -9.62 3.00 -20.11
N GLN A 335 -8.95 3.46 -19.04
CA GLN A 335 -7.65 2.94 -18.60
C GLN A 335 -7.79 2.03 -17.39
N SER A 336 -7.33 0.78 -17.55
CA SER A 336 -7.28 -0.22 -16.47
C SER A 336 -5.93 -0.17 -15.76
N HIS A 337 -5.97 -0.06 -14.44
CA HIS A 337 -4.81 -0.06 -13.55
C HIS A 337 -4.85 -1.17 -12.49
N SER A 338 -5.98 -1.86 -12.34
CA SER A 338 -6.18 -3.01 -11.48
C SER A 338 -6.07 -4.32 -12.26
N SER A 339 -5.71 -5.40 -11.56
CA SER A 339 -5.62 -6.75 -12.12
C SER A 339 -6.98 -7.47 -12.21
N VAL A 340 -8.10 -6.73 -12.22
CA VAL A 340 -9.45 -7.32 -12.26
C VAL A 340 -9.79 -7.64 -13.71
N SER A 341 -9.93 -8.92 -14.04
CA SER A 341 -10.29 -9.35 -15.40
C SER A 341 -11.68 -8.86 -15.79
N LYS A 342 -11.81 -8.40 -17.03
CA LYS A 342 -13.07 -7.98 -17.64
C LYS A 342 -13.56 -9.09 -18.56
N GLN A 343 -14.59 -9.80 -18.12
CA GLN A 343 -15.27 -10.79 -18.96
C GLN A 343 -16.14 -10.07 -19.99
N ILE A 344 -16.17 -10.61 -21.21
CA ILE A 344 -16.96 -10.08 -22.33
C ILE A 344 -17.90 -11.17 -22.81
N VAL A 345 -19.17 -10.84 -22.94
CA VAL A 345 -20.20 -11.77 -23.41
C VAL A 345 -20.89 -11.21 -24.64
N SER A 346 -21.08 -12.06 -25.64
CA SER A 346 -21.80 -11.75 -26.87
C SER A 346 -22.85 -12.80 -27.14
N GLY A 347 -23.93 -12.40 -27.79
CA GLY A 347 -25.00 -13.29 -28.25
C GLY A 347 -25.47 -12.86 -29.63
N ASN A 348 -25.46 -13.77 -30.59
CA ASN A 348 -25.88 -13.53 -31.98
C ASN A 348 -27.06 -14.44 -32.35
N ILE A 349 -27.93 -13.96 -33.23
CA ILE A 349 -29.13 -14.65 -33.69
C ILE A 349 -29.16 -14.66 -35.21
N ASP A 350 -29.21 -15.85 -35.80
CA ASP A 350 -29.28 -16.04 -37.25
C ASP A 350 -30.53 -15.39 -37.85
N GLY A 351 -30.32 -14.33 -38.66
CA GLY A 351 -31.38 -13.60 -39.37
C GLY A 351 -32.46 -12.93 -38.49
N GLY A 352 -32.26 -12.92 -37.17
CA GLY A 352 -33.24 -12.47 -36.18
C GLY A 352 -32.97 -11.08 -35.62
N ARG A 353 -33.96 -10.50 -34.93
CA ARG A 353 -33.81 -9.28 -34.13
C ARG A 353 -34.22 -9.54 -32.69
N THR A 354 -33.42 -9.06 -31.75
CA THR A 354 -33.77 -9.05 -30.33
C THR A 354 -34.63 -7.83 -30.01
N SER A 355 -35.60 -7.99 -29.11
CA SER A 355 -36.37 -6.89 -28.56
C SER A 355 -35.66 -6.25 -27.36
N SER A 356 -34.94 -7.06 -26.57
CA SER A 356 -34.17 -6.64 -25.41
C SER A 356 -33.13 -7.71 -25.07
N VAL A 357 -31.99 -7.27 -24.55
CA VAL A 357 -30.91 -8.11 -24.01
C VAL A 357 -30.67 -7.71 -22.56
N GLU A 358 -30.77 -8.68 -21.65
CA GLU A 358 -30.46 -8.48 -20.24
C GLU A 358 -29.20 -9.27 -19.87
N ILE A 359 -28.29 -8.65 -19.13
CA ILE A 359 -26.98 -9.20 -18.83
C ILE A 359 -26.70 -9.02 -17.35
N ALA A 360 -26.04 -9.96 -16.72
CA ALA A 360 -25.58 -9.83 -15.34
C ALA A 360 -24.14 -10.31 -15.20
N PHE A 361 -23.32 -9.52 -14.51
CA PHE A 361 -21.95 -9.88 -14.15
C PHE A 361 -21.76 -9.92 -12.63
N SER A 362 -20.98 -10.92 -12.20
CA SER A 362 -20.59 -11.16 -10.80
C SER A 362 -19.06 -11.25 -10.66
N PRO A 363 -18.32 -10.16 -10.92
CA PRO A 363 -16.86 -10.19 -10.91
C PRO A 363 -16.33 -10.40 -9.49
N LYS A 364 -15.27 -11.20 -9.37
CA LYS A 364 -14.54 -11.38 -8.11
C LYS A 364 -13.42 -10.36 -7.99
N TYR A 365 -13.45 -9.60 -6.90
CA TYR A 365 -12.37 -8.68 -6.53
C TYR A 365 -12.18 -8.68 -5.02
N ASN A 366 -11.00 -8.23 -4.56
CA ASN A 366 -10.67 -8.21 -3.14
C ASN A 366 -11.44 -7.10 -2.41
N THR A 367 -12.58 -7.45 -1.81
CA THR A 367 -13.45 -6.50 -1.09
C THR A 367 -12.80 -5.90 0.16
N SER A 368 -11.69 -6.46 0.64
CA SER A 368 -10.92 -5.90 1.75
C SER A 368 -10.07 -4.68 1.35
N GLU A 369 -9.70 -4.58 0.07
CA GLU A 369 -8.84 -3.53 -0.47
C GLU A 369 -9.60 -2.56 -1.40
N LEU A 370 -10.59 -3.06 -2.13
CA LEU A 370 -11.35 -2.30 -3.11
C LEU A 370 -12.82 -2.24 -2.71
N LYS A 371 -13.43 -1.07 -2.93
CA LYS A 371 -14.88 -0.85 -2.84
C LYS A 371 -15.37 -0.44 -4.22
N LEU A 372 -16.33 -1.19 -4.79
CA LEU A 372 -16.99 -0.75 -6.01
C LEU A 372 -17.71 0.59 -5.76
N HIS A 373 -17.38 1.59 -6.57
CA HIS A 373 -17.92 2.94 -6.49
C HIS A 373 -19.02 3.16 -7.52
N ASP A 374 -18.72 2.82 -8.78
CA ASP A 374 -19.68 2.88 -9.87
C ASP A 374 -19.35 1.83 -10.93
N HIS A 375 -20.29 1.60 -11.85
CA HIS A 375 -20.11 0.77 -13.03
C HIS A 375 -20.85 1.35 -14.24
N ALA A 376 -20.41 0.96 -15.44
CA ALA A 376 -21.04 1.30 -16.70
C ALA A 376 -21.26 0.03 -17.54
N CYS A 377 -22.46 -0.08 -18.09
CA CYS A 377 -22.83 -1.12 -19.03
C CYS A 377 -22.44 -0.68 -20.44
N VAL A 378 -21.51 -1.38 -21.06
CA VAL A 378 -20.96 -0.99 -22.36
C VAL A 378 -21.04 -2.10 -23.37
N PHE A 379 -20.98 -1.72 -24.63
CA PHE A 379 -20.72 -2.62 -25.73
C PHE A 379 -19.55 -2.11 -26.57
N TRP A 380 -18.90 -3.02 -27.29
CA TRP A 380 -17.83 -2.65 -28.20
C TRP A 380 -18.41 -2.10 -29.51
N ASP A 381 -18.12 -0.84 -29.80
CA ASP A 381 -18.55 -0.18 -31.03
C ASP A 381 -17.43 -0.21 -32.08
N TYR A 382 -17.58 -1.06 -33.08
CA TYR A 382 -16.65 -1.21 -34.19
C TYR A 382 -16.54 0.01 -35.12
N ALA A 383 -17.45 0.99 -35.04
CA ALA A 383 -17.35 2.22 -35.83
C ALA A 383 -16.32 3.19 -35.24
N VAL A 384 -16.22 3.24 -33.90
CA VAL A 384 -15.25 4.07 -33.17
C VAL A 384 -14.05 3.28 -32.66
N ASN A 385 -14.12 1.95 -32.68
CA ASN A 385 -13.16 1.03 -32.07
C ASN A 385 -12.92 1.33 -30.58
N ASP A 386 -14.01 1.53 -29.84
CA ASP A 386 -13.98 1.77 -28.39
C ASP A 386 -15.32 1.36 -27.74
N TRP A 387 -15.37 1.39 -26.41
CA TRP A 387 -16.58 1.12 -25.62
C TRP A 387 -17.61 2.25 -25.77
N SER A 388 -18.88 1.87 -25.92
CA SER A 388 -20.01 2.79 -26.00
C SER A 388 -21.12 2.37 -25.05
N THR A 389 -21.85 3.36 -24.51
CA THR A 389 -23.04 3.14 -23.67
C THR A 389 -24.35 3.27 -24.44
N ALA A 390 -24.29 3.57 -25.74
CA ALA A 390 -25.46 3.80 -26.58
C ALA A 390 -26.39 2.58 -26.64
N GLY A 391 -27.68 2.78 -26.36
CA GLY A 391 -28.66 1.69 -26.34
C GLY A 391 -28.55 0.75 -25.14
N CYS A 392 -27.66 1.02 -24.17
CA CYS A 392 -27.49 0.25 -22.94
C CYS A 392 -27.83 1.09 -21.69
N ALA A 393 -28.45 0.45 -20.70
CA ALA A 393 -28.79 1.03 -19.41
C ALA A 393 -28.35 0.10 -18.27
N LYS A 394 -27.89 0.68 -17.16
CA LYS A 394 -27.50 -0.07 -15.95
C LYS A 394 -28.69 -0.28 -15.01
N GLY A 395 -28.76 -1.46 -14.40
CA GLY A 395 -29.74 -1.87 -13.39
C GLY A 395 -29.38 -1.39 -11.98
N ARG A 396 -30.29 -1.58 -11.02
CA ARG A 396 -30.17 -1.02 -9.65
C ARG A 396 -30.01 -2.10 -8.57
N ASP A 397 -29.22 -3.13 -8.85
CA ASP A 397 -29.13 -4.33 -8.01
C ASP A 397 -27.68 -4.65 -7.56
N GLN A 398 -27.53 -5.61 -6.63
CA GLN A 398 -26.21 -6.11 -6.16
C GLN A 398 -25.39 -6.77 -7.28
N PHE A 399 -26.07 -7.31 -8.28
CA PHE A 399 -25.49 -7.83 -9.50
C PHE A 399 -25.31 -6.69 -10.50
N LEU A 400 -24.20 -6.67 -11.25
CA LEU A 400 -23.93 -5.64 -12.27
C LEU A 400 -24.82 -5.90 -13.49
N ARG A 401 -26.12 -5.61 -13.34
CA ARG A 401 -27.14 -5.88 -14.35
C ARG A 401 -27.14 -4.80 -15.41
N CYS A 402 -27.24 -5.21 -16.66
CA CYS A 402 -27.29 -4.35 -17.84
C CYS A 402 -28.49 -4.71 -18.71
N ARG A 403 -29.12 -3.71 -19.31
CA ARG A 403 -30.18 -3.88 -20.31
C ARG A 403 -29.81 -3.13 -21.57
N CYS A 404 -29.71 -3.84 -22.68
CA CYS A 404 -29.39 -3.29 -23.99
C CYS A 404 -30.46 -3.65 -25.03
N ASN A 405 -30.55 -2.90 -26.13
CA ASN A 405 -31.54 -3.09 -27.19
C ASN A 405 -30.96 -3.66 -28.50
N HIS A 406 -29.75 -4.20 -28.45
CA HIS A 406 -29.02 -4.76 -29.59
C HIS A 406 -28.23 -6.00 -29.16
N THR A 407 -27.57 -6.65 -30.11
CA THR A 407 -26.70 -7.83 -29.91
C THR A 407 -25.30 -7.50 -30.39
N THR A 408 -24.36 -7.39 -29.47
CA THR A 408 -22.95 -7.04 -29.71
C THR A 408 -22.07 -7.67 -28.61
N ASN A 409 -20.77 -7.37 -28.58
CA ASN A 409 -19.88 -7.74 -27.47
C ASN A 409 -20.10 -6.80 -26.27
N PHE A 410 -20.65 -7.32 -25.19
CA PHE A 410 -20.97 -6.58 -23.98
C PHE A 410 -19.94 -6.78 -22.87
N ALA A 411 -19.71 -5.72 -22.09
CA ALA A 411 -18.88 -5.75 -20.90
C ALA A 411 -19.43 -4.80 -19.82
N VAL A 412 -18.92 -4.94 -18.59
CA VAL A 412 -19.12 -3.94 -17.55
C VAL A 412 -17.79 -3.32 -17.17
N LEU A 413 -17.70 -2.00 -17.32
CA LEU A 413 -16.59 -1.22 -16.81
C LEU A 413 -16.88 -0.87 -15.35
N MET A 414 -15.87 -1.01 -14.48
CA MET A 414 -16.04 -0.86 -13.04
C MET A 414 -15.07 0.18 -12.52
N ALA A 415 -15.55 1.10 -11.70
CA ALA A 415 -14.76 2.08 -10.99
C ALA A 415 -14.66 1.70 -9.51
N PHE A 416 -13.44 1.45 -9.03
CA PHE A 416 -13.16 1.08 -7.65
C PHE A 416 -12.56 2.25 -6.86
N GLN A 417 -12.97 2.37 -5.60
CA GLN A 417 -12.31 3.18 -4.58
C GLN A 417 -11.40 2.32 -3.71
N ILE A 418 -10.17 2.77 -3.48
CA ILE A 418 -9.20 2.09 -2.62
C ILE A 418 -9.58 2.30 -1.15
N LYS A 419 -9.65 1.21 -0.37
CA LYS A 419 -9.84 1.25 1.09
C LYS A 419 -8.49 1.43 1.77
N TYR A 420 -8.28 2.61 2.35
CA TYR A 420 -7.08 2.93 3.11
C TYR A 420 -7.15 2.32 4.52
N LYS A 421 -6.10 1.59 4.93
CA LYS A 421 -5.99 1.03 6.28
C LYS A 421 -5.24 2.01 7.18
N TYR A 422 -5.97 2.69 8.06
CA TYR A 422 -5.39 3.64 9.01
C TYR A 422 -4.77 2.89 10.21
N ALA A 423 -3.49 3.13 10.48
CA ALA A 423 -2.80 2.55 11.64
C ALA A 423 -3.26 3.21 12.95
N LYS A 424 -4.18 2.56 13.67
CA LYS A 424 -4.72 3.00 14.98
C LYS A 424 -3.73 3.13 16.17
N PRO A 425 -2.63 2.37 16.28
CA PRO A 425 -1.84 2.35 17.53
C PRO A 425 -1.05 3.63 17.87
N LEU A 426 -0.82 4.52 16.90
CA LEU A 426 0.07 5.69 17.08
C LEU A 426 -0.66 6.96 17.53
N GLU A 427 -1.99 6.93 17.61
CA GLU A 427 -2.83 8.09 17.89
C GLU A 427 -2.68 8.54 19.36
N TYR A 428 -2.82 7.63 20.33
CA TYR A 428 -2.81 7.97 21.76
C TYR A 428 -1.46 8.51 22.27
N ILE A 429 -0.35 7.90 21.83
CA ILE A 429 1.01 8.34 22.21
C ILE A 429 1.29 9.73 21.63
N SER A 430 0.83 9.98 20.40
CA SER A 430 1.02 11.27 19.72
C SER A 430 0.21 12.38 20.39
N TYR A 431 -1.06 12.18 20.74
CA TYR A 431 -1.88 13.22 21.39
C TYR A 431 -1.32 13.70 22.73
N ILE A 432 -0.96 12.77 23.63
CA ILE A 432 -0.44 13.12 24.97
C ILE A 432 0.93 13.80 24.85
N GLY A 433 1.82 13.23 24.02
CA GLY A 433 3.16 13.77 23.82
C GLY A 433 3.16 15.16 23.18
N VAL A 434 2.39 15.34 22.09
CA VAL A 434 2.26 16.63 21.39
C VAL A 434 1.60 17.67 22.31
N GLY A 435 0.58 17.31 23.10
CA GLY A 435 -0.06 18.22 24.06
C GLY A 435 0.93 18.76 25.11
N LEU A 436 1.74 17.89 25.71
CA LEU A 436 2.79 18.30 26.67
C LEU A 436 3.86 19.17 26.01
N SER A 437 4.22 18.88 24.76
CA SER A 437 5.16 19.66 23.97
C SER A 437 4.66 21.08 23.70
N MET A 438 3.39 21.20 23.29
CA MET A 438 2.75 22.50 23.05
C MET A 438 2.75 23.37 24.31
N ALA A 439 2.39 22.80 25.46
CA ALA A 439 2.44 23.52 26.74
C ALA A 439 3.86 24.01 27.09
N GLY A 440 4.87 23.16 26.89
CA GLY A 440 6.28 23.52 27.11
C GLY A 440 6.79 24.61 26.16
N LEU A 441 6.39 24.57 24.88
CA LEU A 441 6.73 25.57 23.88
C LEU A 441 6.08 26.93 24.19
N LEU A 442 4.80 26.94 24.57
CA LEU A 442 4.08 28.16 24.97
C LEU A 442 4.75 28.83 26.18
N LEU A 443 5.08 28.06 27.20
CA LEU A 443 5.76 28.57 28.39
C LEU A 443 7.15 29.12 28.05
N THR A 444 7.87 28.45 27.15
CA THR A 444 9.17 28.92 26.66
C THR A 444 9.04 30.22 25.89
N ILE A 445 8.10 30.34 24.95
CA ILE A 445 7.85 31.57 24.18
C ILE A 445 7.54 32.73 25.13
N LEU A 446 6.61 32.54 26.07
CA LEU A 446 6.24 33.55 27.06
C LEU A 446 7.46 34.00 27.87
N PHE A 447 8.26 33.05 28.38
CA PHE A 447 9.46 33.38 29.13
C PHE A 447 10.50 34.15 28.30
N GLN A 448 10.70 33.78 27.05
CA GLN A 448 11.65 34.47 26.15
C GLN A 448 11.20 35.90 25.85
N ILE A 449 9.90 36.13 25.66
CA ILE A 449 9.33 37.46 25.45
C ILE A 449 9.50 38.32 26.71
N LEU A 450 9.15 37.79 27.89
CA LEU A 450 9.28 38.51 29.17
C LEU A 450 10.73 38.85 29.53
N THR A 451 11.67 37.97 29.19
CA THR A 451 13.11 38.17 29.46
C THR A 451 13.85 38.87 28.32
N ARG A 452 13.15 39.32 27.28
CA ARG A 452 13.73 39.99 26.10
C ARG A 452 14.57 41.22 26.46
N ARG A 453 14.21 41.97 27.50
CA ARG A 453 15.00 43.14 27.96
C ARG A 453 16.37 42.75 28.54
N THR A 454 16.52 41.53 29.04
CA THR A 454 17.75 41.05 29.71
C THR A 454 18.63 40.20 28.79
N ARG A 455 18.06 39.59 27.74
CA ARG A 455 18.77 38.72 26.78
C ARG A 455 19.11 39.47 25.50
N ARG A 456 20.19 39.05 24.82
CA ARG A 456 20.60 39.66 23.54
C ARG A 456 19.49 39.46 22.50
N SER A 457 19.00 40.55 21.91
CA SER A 457 17.83 40.56 21.02
C SER A 457 17.93 39.54 19.87
N SER A 458 19.13 39.28 19.35
CA SER A 458 19.34 38.31 18.27
C SER A 458 19.10 36.86 18.69
N VAL A 459 19.43 36.47 19.94
CA VAL A 459 19.29 35.08 20.41
C VAL A 459 17.84 34.80 20.78
N THR A 460 17.18 35.79 21.37
CA THR A 460 15.75 35.72 21.67
C THR A 460 14.92 35.57 20.39
N LEU A 461 15.25 36.27 19.29
CA LEU A 461 14.50 36.14 18.04
C LEU A 461 14.55 34.71 17.48
N THR A 462 15.76 34.20 17.21
CA THR A 462 15.91 32.88 16.55
C THR A 462 15.26 31.76 17.35
N LEU A 463 15.35 31.81 18.69
CA LEU A 463 14.74 30.80 19.55
C LEU A 463 13.23 30.95 19.65
N VAL A 464 12.69 32.17 19.71
CA VAL A 464 11.24 32.38 19.65
C VAL A 464 10.69 31.93 18.30
N SER A 465 11.35 32.26 17.19
CA SER A 465 10.95 31.81 15.86
C SER A 465 10.98 30.30 15.71
N LEU A 466 12.01 29.62 16.24
CA LEU A 466 12.07 28.15 16.31
C LEU A 466 10.90 27.56 17.12
N CYS A 467 10.66 28.09 18.32
CA CYS A 467 9.56 27.59 19.16
C CYS A 467 8.19 27.86 18.53
N SER A 468 8.02 29.02 17.88
CA SER A 468 6.78 29.39 17.18
C SER A 468 6.53 28.51 15.96
N SER A 469 7.53 28.24 15.11
CA SER A 469 7.35 27.36 13.95
C SER A 469 6.99 25.94 14.38
N MET A 470 7.66 25.44 15.43
CA MET A 470 7.40 24.11 15.98
C MET A 470 6.03 24.02 16.65
N LEU A 471 5.57 25.07 17.34
CA LEU A 471 4.24 25.12 17.94
C LEU A 471 3.14 25.08 16.86
N ILE A 472 3.28 25.89 15.81
CA ILE A 472 2.31 25.93 14.71
C ILE A 472 2.29 24.59 13.96
N PHE A 473 3.46 23.99 13.69
CA PHE A 473 3.55 22.64 13.14
C PHE A 473 2.76 21.62 13.96
N ASN A 474 2.94 21.59 15.28
CA ASN A 474 2.24 20.65 16.16
C ASN A 474 0.71 20.82 16.12
N ILE A 475 0.21 22.06 16.06
CA ILE A 475 -1.23 22.36 15.95
C ILE A 475 -1.79 21.81 14.63
N ILE A 476 -1.11 22.10 13.52
CA ILE A 476 -1.53 21.63 12.19
C ILE A 476 -1.41 20.10 12.12
N PHE A 477 -0.41 19.51 12.78
CA PHE A 477 -0.18 18.06 12.76
C PHE A 477 -1.34 17.30 13.41
N ILE A 478 -1.88 17.81 14.51
CA ILE A 478 -3.10 17.29 15.12
C ILE A 478 -4.27 17.36 14.12
N SER A 479 -4.44 18.50 13.44
CA SER A 479 -5.48 18.65 12.42
C SER A 479 -5.28 17.75 11.20
N GLY A 480 -4.04 17.36 10.87
CA GLY A 480 -3.71 16.47 9.77
C GLY A 480 -3.86 14.99 10.09
N ILE A 481 -3.77 14.62 11.38
CA ILE A 481 -4.13 13.28 11.88
C ILE A 481 -5.65 13.13 11.87
N GLU A 482 -6.40 14.16 12.27
CA GLU A 482 -7.86 14.16 12.25
C GLU A 482 -8.40 14.41 10.83
N ASN A 483 -8.12 13.48 9.90
CA ASN A 483 -8.62 13.55 8.54
C ASN A 483 -10.16 13.35 8.52
N GLN A 484 -10.90 14.37 8.10
CA GLN A 484 -12.37 14.32 8.00
C GLN A 484 -12.85 13.20 7.07
N ASN A 485 -12.10 12.87 6.01
CA ASN A 485 -12.44 11.77 5.11
C ASN A 485 -12.34 10.39 5.80
N ALA A 486 -11.36 10.21 6.69
CA ALA A 486 -11.24 9.00 7.50
C ALA A 486 -12.40 8.87 8.51
N ARG A 487 -12.84 10.00 9.08
CA ARG A 487 -14.00 10.06 9.99
C ARG A 487 -15.30 9.72 9.27
N ASN A 488 -15.50 10.26 8.06
CA ASN A 488 -16.66 9.98 7.22
C ASN A 488 -16.71 8.51 6.75
N GLN A 489 -15.55 7.88 6.46
CA GLN A 489 -15.51 6.45 6.16
C GLN A 489 -15.86 5.58 7.37
N ASN A 490 -15.39 5.92 8.58
CA ASN A 490 -15.70 5.17 9.81
C ASN A 490 -17.14 5.40 10.33
N SER A 491 -17.70 6.60 10.20
CA SER A 491 -19.10 6.87 10.57
C SER A 491 -20.09 6.16 9.65
N ASN A 492 -19.70 5.93 8.39
CA ASN A 492 -20.50 5.17 7.42
C ASN A 492 -20.42 3.66 7.66
N THR A 493 -19.48 3.16 8.48
CA THR A 493 -19.45 1.76 8.91
C THR A 493 -20.48 1.47 10.02
N SER A 494 -20.99 2.51 10.68
CA SER A 494 -22.01 2.40 11.75
C SER A 494 -23.45 2.64 11.24
N SER A 495 -23.62 3.11 10.00
CA SER A 495 -24.92 3.20 9.34
C SER A 495 -25.20 1.91 8.59
N TYR A 496 -25.52 0.88 9.39
CA TYR A 496 -26.12 -0.37 8.91
C TYR A 496 -27.54 -0.15 8.36
N TYR A 497 -28.15 1.03 8.57
CA TYR A 497 -29.30 1.56 7.84
C TYR A 497 -29.21 3.10 7.82
N GLN A 498 -29.78 3.73 6.77
CA GLN A 498 -30.18 5.15 6.62
C GLN A 498 -29.45 6.00 5.54
N ASN A 499 -29.91 5.85 4.29
CA ASN A 499 -30.56 6.89 3.47
C ASN A 499 -29.84 8.24 3.15
N TYR A 500 -29.71 8.49 1.82
CA TYR A 500 -29.39 9.73 1.06
C TYR A 500 -27.91 10.20 1.07
N LEU A 501 -27.21 10.34 -0.06
CA LEU A 501 -27.63 10.95 -1.33
C LEU A 501 -27.53 10.00 -2.54
N PRO A 502 -28.42 10.16 -3.54
CA PRO A 502 -28.47 9.32 -4.71
C PRO A 502 -27.26 9.64 -5.59
N TYR A 503 -26.36 8.68 -5.78
CA TYR A 503 -25.59 8.66 -7.01
C TYR A 503 -26.60 8.75 -8.16
N ASP A 504 -26.33 9.62 -9.13
CA ASP A 504 -27.12 9.73 -10.35
C ASP A 504 -27.00 8.42 -11.15
N ALA A 505 -27.73 7.40 -10.72
CA ALA A 505 -27.79 6.09 -11.35
C ALA A 505 -29.02 6.03 -12.27
N THR A 506 -29.24 7.09 -13.04
CA THR A 506 -30.08 7.00 -14.26
C THR A 506 -29.25 7.11 -15.52
N SER A 507 -28.10 7.78 -15.48
CA SER A 507 -27.21 7.89 -16.63
C SER A 507 -26.15 6.77 -16.61
N ASN A 508 -26.17 5.93 -17.64
CA ASN A 508 -25.13 4.95 -17.92
C ASN A 508 -23.96 5.69 -18.61
N THR A 509 -23.13 6.36 -17.81
CA THR A 509 -22.02 7.19 -18.30
C THR A 509 -20.77 6.33 -18.53
N LEU A 510 -20.05 6.62 -19.61
CA LEU A 510 -18.80 5.93 -19.91
C LEU A 510 -17.73 6.32 -18.89
N LEU A 511 -17.14 5.32 -18.23
CA LEU A 511 -16.05 5.51 -17.29
C LEU A 511 -14.73 5.75 -18.04
N THR A 512 -13.80 6.46 -17.41
CA THR A 512 -12.47 6.74 -17.96
C THR A 512 -11.34 5.94 -17.29
N SER A 513 -11.58 5.41 -16.09
CA SER A 513 -10.60 4.56 -15.39
C SER A 513 -11.29 3.61 -14.42
N ASP A 514 -10.60 2.51 -14.12
CA ASP A 514 -11.03 1.51 -13.14
C ASP A 514 -10.72 1.89 -11.68
N ILE A 515 -9.90 2.92 -11.45
CA ILE A 515 -9.59 3.44 -10.12
C ILE A 515 -10.07 4.89 -10.01
N VAL A 516 -10.97 5.13 -9.06
CA VAL A 516 -11.45 6.46 -8.72
C VAL A 516 -10.67 6.98 -7.53
N GLY A 517 -9.90 8.04 -7.75
CA GLY A 517 -9.29 8.81 -6.67
C GLY A 517 -10.38 9.43 -5.79
N PRO A 518 -10.13 9.59 -4.47
CA PRO A 518 -11.08 10.28 -3.62
C PRO A 518 -11.34 11.71 -4.12
N PRO A 519 -12.52 12.27 -3.81
CA PRO A 519 -12.86 13.64 -4.21
C PRO A 519 -11.79 14.61 -3.71
N ALA A 520 -11.52 15.64 -4.51
CA ALA A 520 -10.50 16.64 -4.21
C ALA A 520 -10.79 17.35 -2.89
N ASP A 521 -10.17 16.90 -1.80
CA ASP A 521 -10.26 17.57 -0.51
C ASP A 521 -9.26 18.73 -0.44
N SER A 522 -9.77 19.93 -0.69
CA SER A 522 -9.02 21.17 -0.58
C SER A 522 -8.48 21.42 0.83
N TRP A 523 -9.18 20.95 1.88
CA TRP A 523 -8.76 21.12 3.27
C TRP A 523 -7.48 20.35 3.57
N CYS A 524 -7.50 19.04 3.34
CA CYS A 524 -6.35 18.20 3.65
C CYS A 524 -5.14 18.54 2.73
N THR A 525 -5.37 19.13 1.55
CA THR A 525 -4.30 19.66 0.68
C THR A 525 -3.66 20.91 1.29
N ALA A 526 -4.48 21.83 1.81
CA ALA A 526 -3.98 23.00 2.53
C ALA A 526 -3.23 22.58 3.81
N VAL A 527 -3.75 21.62 4.57
CA VAL A 527 -3.09 21.07 5.76
C VAL A 527 -1.72 20.48 5.40
N ALA A 528 -1.63 19.67 4.34
CA ALA A 528 -0.37 19.10 3.88
C ALA A 528 0.66 20.18 3.49
N ALA A 529 0.23 21.21 2.76
CA ALA A 529 1.10 22.33 2.38
C ALA A 529 1.60 23.13 3.59
N LEU A 530 0.73 23.37 4.57
CA LEU A 530 1.09 24.06 5.80
C LEU A 530 2.04 23.22 6.66
N LEU A 531 1.81 21.90 6.78
CA LEU A 531 2.74 21.01 7.47
C LEU A 531 4.11 21.02 6.82
N HIS A 532 4.16 20.95 5.48
CA HIS A 532 5.40 20.98 4.72
C HIS A 532 6.21 22.24 5.03
N TYR A 533 5.54 23.40 4.98
CA TYR A 533 6.15 24.69 5.25
C TYR A 533 6.68 24.80 6.68
N PHE A 534 5.84 24.55 7.69
CA PHE A 534 6.24 24.78 9.09
C PHE A 534 7.26 23.75 9.59
N LEU A 535 7.23 22.52 9.06
CA LEU A 535 8.26 21.53 9.38
C LEU A 535 9.61 21.93 8.78
N LEU A 536 9.64 22.32 7.50
CA LEU A 536 10.86 22.79 6.85
C LEU A 536 11.38 24.09 7.47
N ALA A 537 10.48 25.01 7.86
CA ALA A 537 10.85 26.22 8.61
C ALA A 537 11.46 25.89 9.97
N THR A 538 10.94 24.88 10.67
CA THR A 538 11.54 24.41 11.94
C THR A 538 12.96 23.92 11.72
N PHE A 539 13.22 23.14 10.67
CA PHE A 539 14.58 22.75 10.30
C PHE A 539 15.47 23.96 9.93
N MET A 540 14.97 24.91 9.16
CA MET A 540 15.73 26.12 8.82
C MET A 540 16.07 26.95 10.07
N TRP A 541 15.12 27.12 11.01
CA TRP A 541 15.35 27.83 12.26
C TRP A 541 16.31 27.08 13.20
N THR A 542 16.31 25.74 13.22
CA THR A 542 17.33 24.98 13.96
C THR A 542 18.74 25.20 13.37
N ALA A 543 18.89 25.24 12.04
CA ALA A 543 20.14 25.56 11.38
C ALA A 543 20.63 26.98 11.69
N LEU A 544 19.75 27.97 11.63
CA LEU A 544 20.08 29.35 11.98
C LEU A 544 20.47 29.50 13.45
N ASN A 545 19.79 28.79 14.35
CA ASN A 545 20.13 28.75 15.76
C ASN A 545 21.49 28.07 16.01
N SER A 546 21.78 26.99 15.27
CA SER A 546 23.08 26.30 15.25
C SER A 546 24.22 27.24 14.84
N ALA A 547 24.06 27.91 13.70
CA ALA A 547 25.02 28.87 13.19
C ALA A 547 25.24 30.03 14.18
N GLN A 548 24.17 30.56 14.76
CA GLN A 548 24.25 31.63 15.74
C GLN A 548 25.01 31.20 17.00
N LEU A 549 24.75 29.98 17.51
CA LEU A 549 25.46 29.44 18.67
C LEU A 549 26.96 29.25 18.36
N TYR A 550 27.29 28.77 17.16
CA TYR A 550 28.66 28.66 16.68
C TYR A 550 29.39 30.01 16.69
N PHE A 551 28.80 31.05 16.10
CA PHE A 551 29.42 32.39 16.08
C PHE A 551 29.62 32.98 17.49
N LEU A 552 28.66 32.76 18.40
CA LEU A 552 28.74 33.26 19.77
C LEU A 552 29.78 32.54 20.63
N LEU A 553 29.93 31.23 20.50
CA LEU A 553 30.83 30.43 21.33
C LEU A 553 32.26 30.36 20.80
N LEU A 554 32.44 30.30 19.48
CA LEU A 554 33.74 30.00 18.87
C LEU A 554 34.41 31.18 18.20
N ARG A 555 33.66 32.04 17.51
CA ARG A 555 34.24 33.12 16.71
C ARG A 555 34.30 34.47 17.43
N THR A 556 33.73 34.58 18.63
CA THR A 556 33.70 35.78 19.49
C THR A 556 33.38 37.10 18.77
N MET A 557 32.64 37.05 17.64
CA MET A 557 32.41 38.22 16.79
C MET A 557 31.48 39.22 17.51
N LYS A 558 32.03 40.35 17.94
CA LYS A 558 31.28 41.55 18.33
C LYS A 558 31.86 42.74 17.56
N PRO A 559 31.02 43.62 16.97
CA PRO A 559 29.55 43.61 16.96
C PRO A 559 28.94 42.76 15.82
N LEU A 560 27.67 42.37 15.96
CA LEU A 560 26.90 41.71 14.90
C LEU A 560 26.51 42.78 13.85
N PRO A 561 26.49 42.46 12.53
CA PRO A 561 26.07 43.40 11.49
C PRO A 561 24.68 43.99 11.75
N GLY A 562 24.44 45.27 11.43
CA GLY A 562 23.16 45.95 11.68
C GLY A 562 21.95 45.25 11.04
N HIS A 563 22.11 44.69 9.84
CA HIS A 563 21.06 43.96 9.13
C HIS A 563 21.02 42.45 9.41
N PHE A 564 21.79 41.95 10.38
CA PHE A 564 21.86 40.52 10.70
C PHE A 564 20.50 39.93 11.05
N LEU A 565 19.69 40.66 11.81
CA LEU A 565 18.37 40.20 12.24
C LEU A 565 17.40 40.00 11.07
N ALA A 566 17.34 40.99 10.18
CA ALA A 566 16.50 40.94 8.99
C ALA A 566 16.95 39.82 8.04
N THR A 567 18.25 39.65 7.85
CA THR A 567 18.83 38.60 6.98
C THR A 567 18.45 37.21 7.48
N VAL A 568 18.60 36.94 8.78
CA VAL A 568 18.23 35.65 9.40
C VAL A 568 16.73 35.38 9.28
N SER A 569 15.87 36.40 9.43
CA SER A 569 14.43 36.26 9.25
C SER A 569 14.02 35.97 7.80
N ILE A 570 14.64 36.65 6.82
CA ILE A 570 14.38 36.41 5.39
C ILE A 570 14.78 34.97 5.02
N ILE A 571 15.93 34.51 5.49
CA ILE A 571 16.39 33.13 5.23
C ILE A 571 15.47 32.12 5.92
N GLY A 572 15.14 32.35 7.20
CA GLY A 572 14.38 31.41 8.04
C GLY A 572 12.95 31.14 7.57
N TRP A 573 12.28 32.15 7.01
CA TRP A 573 10.91 32.02 6.49
C TRP A 573 10.85 31.93 4.95
N GLY A 574 11.78 32.57 4.25
CA GLY A 574 11.76 32.66 2.79
C GLY A 574 12.16 31.39 2.06
N ILE A 575 13.26 30.72 2.47
CA ILE A 575 13.70 29.47 1.81
C ILE A 575 12.63 28.38 1.92
N PRO A 576 12.03 28.09 3.09
CA PRO A 576 10.94 27.13 3.19
C PRO A 576 9.76 27.49 2.30
N ALA A 577 9.36 28.77 2.24
CA ALA A 577 8.25 29.21 1.41
C ALA A 577 8.51 28.97 -0.09
N LEU A 578 9.73 29.26 -0.56
CA LEU A 578 10.13 29.04 -1.94
C LEU A 578 10.08 27.55 -2.32
N VAL A 579 10.60 26.66 -1.46
CA VAL A 579 10.57 25.22 -1.69
C VAL A 579 9.12 24.73 -1.81
N VAL A 580 8.25 25.10 -0.86
CA VAL A 580 6.84 24.70 -0.90
C VAL A 580 6.14 25.23 -2.15
N ALA A 581 6.35 26.49 -2.53
CA ALA A 581 5.74 27.08 -3.72
C ALA A 581 6.14 26.35 -5.02
N VAL A 582 7.43 26.04 -5.20
CA VAL A 582 7.93 25.28 -6.36
C VAL A 582 7.31 23.89 -6.40
N THR A 583 7.19 23.24 -5.24
CA THR A 583 6.72 21.85 -5.18
C THR A 583 5.23 21.73 -5.37
N LEU A 584 4.45 22.65 -4.81
CA LEU A 584 3.03 22.79 -5.11
C LEU A 584 2.85 23.08 -6.60
N GLY A 585 3.58 24.05 -7.18
CA GLY A 585 3.49 24.36 -8.60
C GLY A 585 3.88 23.21 -9.54
N ALA A 586 4.89 22.41 -9.18
CA ALA A 586 5.35 21.29 -10.00
C ALA A 586 4.40 20.07 -9.94
N THR A 587 3.74 19.85 -8.80
CA THR A 587 2.91 18.65 -8.56
C THR A 587 1.41 18.89 -8.68
N TYR A 588 0.95 20.13 -8.48
CA TYR A 588 -0.44 20.55 -8.59
C TYR A 588 -0.78 20.86 -10.06
N ARG A 589 -0.70 19.82 -10.89
CA ARG A 589 -1.21 19.86 -12.27
C ARG A 589 -2.63 19.29 -12.26
N GLU A 590 -3.54 19.92 -12.99
CA GLU A 590 -4.98 19.64 -12.98
C GLU A 590 -5.30 18.13 -12.96
N GLY A 591 -6.10 17.71 -11.98
CA GLY A 591 -6.69 16.37 -11.92
C GLY A 591 -5.99 15.33 -11.02
N LYS A 592 -4.83 15.60 -10.41
CA LYS A 592 -4.14 14.60 -9.56
C LYS A 592 -3.60 15.16 -8.24
N ALA A 593 -4.47 15.63 -7.34
CA ALA A 593 -4.10 16.10 -5.99
C ALA A 593 -3.29 15.05 -5.18
N LEU A 594 -3.52 13.76 -5.46
CA LEU A 594 -2.77 12.62 -4.91
C LEU A 594 -1.26 12.63 -5.23
N ASN A 595 -0.82 13.40 -6.22
CA ASN A 595 0.60 13.53 -6.53
C ASN A 595 1.34 14.40 -5.51
N TYR A 596 0.64 15.34 -4.87
CA TYR A 596 1.20 16.15 -3.80
C TYR A 596 1.03 15.49 -2.43
N ARG A 597 -0.14 14.86 -2.19
CA ARG A 597 -0.59 14.41 -0.86
C ARG A 597 -1.01 12.92 -0.83
N GLN A 598 -0.82 12.25 0.30
CA GLN A 598 -1.44 10.96 0.61
C GLN A 598 -2.80 11.12 1.29
N GLU A 599 -3.66 10.10 1.22
CA GLU A 599 -5.02 10.14 1.81
C GLU A 599 -5.08 9.49 3.20
N GLU A 600 -4.19 8.54 3.47
CA GLU A 600 -4.05 7.90 4.79
C GLU A 600 -3.74 8.92 5.88
N PHE A 601 -2.93 9.94 5.55
CA PHE A 601 -2.59 11.07 6.40
C PHE A 601 -2.47 12.31 5.53
N CYS A 602 -2.89 13.48 6.03
CA CYS A 602 -2.77 14.75 5.29
C CYS A 602 -1.31 15.23 5.18
N TRP A 603 -0.46 14.47 4.48
CA TRP A 603 0.98 14.68 4.37
C TRP A 603 1.48 14.40 2.93
N LEU A 604 2.73 14.76 2.62
CA LEU A 604 3.31 14.63 1.29
C LEU A 604 3.30 13.18 0.78
N ALA A 605 3.07 13.03 -0.53
CA ALA A 605 3.16 11.74 -1.19
C ALA A 605 4.60 11.19 -1.20
N ALA A 606 4.75 9.94 -0.75
CA ALA A 606 6.03 9.23 -0.64
C ALA A 606 6.07 7.89 -1.38
N LEU A 607 4.91 7.24 -1.49
CA LEU A 607 4.75 5.89 -2.03
C LEU A 607 4.13 5.94 -3.43
N ASP A 608 4.55 5.02 -4.28
CA ASP A 608 3.93 4.77 -5.57
C ASP A 608 2.70 3.85 -5.44
N GLN A 609 2.00 3.64 -6.55
CA GLN A 609 0.83 2.76 -6.64
C GLN A 609 1.11 1.33 -6.12
N ASN A 610 2.34 0.84 -6.28
CA ASN A 610 2.79 -0.47 -5.78
C ASN A 610 3.32 -0.45 -4.34
N ARG A 611 3.07 0.62 -3.57
CA ARG A 611 3.61 0.85 -2.21
C ARG A 611 5.14 0.84 -2.11
N ASN A 612 5.83 1.05 -3.23
CA ASN A 612 7.28 1.21 -3.25
C ASN A 612 7.65 2.70 -3.15
N PHE A 613 8.80 2.97 -2.53
CA PHE A 613 9.30 4.34 -2.40
C PHE A 613 9.77 4.85 -3.77
N SER A 614 9.08 5.86 -4.33
CA SER A 614 9.36 6.36 -5.68
C SER A 614 10.12 7.69 -5.66
N MET A 615 11.19 7.77 -6.47
CA MET A 615 12.05 8.95 -6.59
C MET A 615 11.35 10.16 -7.21
N GLN A 616 10.23 9.95 -7.91
CA GLN A 616 9.51 11.01 -8.61
C GLN A 616 8.51 11.77 -7.69
N LYS A 617 8.25 11.24 -6.49
CA LYS A 617 7.26 11.80 -5.55
C LYS A 617 7.89 12.92 -4.69
N PRO A 618 7.10 13.94 -4.29
CA PRO A 618 7.62 15.17 -3.70
C PRO A 618 8.26 14.99 -2.31
N MET A 619 7.88 13.98 -1.52
CA MET A 619 8.45 13.80 -0.17
C MET A 619 9.98 13.63 -0.18
N LEU A 620 10.55 12.95 -1.17
CA LEU A 620 12.01 12.75 -1.24
C LEU A 620 12.75 14.04 -1.62
N TRP A 621 12.46 14.58 -2.80
CA TRP A 621 13.24 15.69 -3.36
C TRP A 621 12.93 17.03 -2.66
N SER A 622 11.69 17.23 -2.22
CA SER A 622 11.27 18.49 -1.61
C SER A 622 11.50 18.59 -0.10
N PHE A 623 11.57 17.46 0.60
CA PHE A 623 11.59 17.46 2.06
C PHE A 623 12.81 16.71 2.61
N LEU A 624 12.94 15.41 2.35
CA LEU A 624 14.03 14.60 2.91
C LEU A 624 15.41 15.10 2.47
N LEU A 625 15.58 15.43 1.18
CA LEU A 625 16.86 15.91 0.66
C LEU A 625 17.29 17.25 1.30
N PRO A 626 16.46 18.31 1.34
CA PRO A 626 16.79 19.54 2.08
C PRO A 626 17.07 19.32 3.56
N VAL A 627 16.26 18.48 4.24
CA VAL A 627 16.44 18.17 5.66
C VAL A 627 17.78 17.45 5.90
N THR A 628 18.20 16.56 5.00
CA THR A 628 19.50 15.87 5.09
C THR A 628 20.65 16.87 5.10
N PHE A 629 20.66 17.84 4.19
CA PHE A 629 21.70 18.89 4.17
C PHE A 629 21.71 19.74 5.44
N ILE A 630 20.54 20.09 5.97
CA ILE A 630 20.41 20.84 7.22
C ILE A 630 20.93 20.03 8.41
N LEU A 631 20.56 18.75 8.53
CA LEU A 631 21.01 17.88 9.61
C LEU A 631 22.52 17.66 9.56
N LEU A 632 23.10 17.46 8.37
CA LEU A 632 24.55 17.36 8.19
C LEU A 632 25.25 18.62 8.67
N PHE A 633 24.75 19.81 8.30
CA PHE A 633 25.27 21.08 8.79
C PHE A 633 25.18 21.18 10.34
N ASN A 634 24.05 20.82 10.93
CA ASN A 634 23.86 20.84 12.39
C ASN A 634 24.80 19.88 13.11
N ILE A 635 25.04 18.67 12.57
CA ILE A 635 25.98 17.69 13.12
C ILE A 635 27.41 18.23 13.07
N ILE A 636 27.84 18.82 11.94
CA ILE A 636 29.19 19.40 11.80
C ILE A 636 29.41 20.51 12.84
N VAL A 637 28.44 21.42 12.98
CA VAL A 637 28.50 22.50 13.97
C VAL A 637 28.49 21.95 15.39
N PHE A 638 27.67 20.94 15.67
CA PHE A 638 27.63 20.27 16.97
C PHE A 638 28.97 19.66 17.36
N ILE A 639 29.64 18.97 16.43
CA ILE A 639 30.97 18.39 16.65
C ILE A 639 31.96 19.51 16.99
N LYS A 640 31.98 20.61 16.24
CA LYS A 640 32.87 21.75 16.50
C LYS A 640 32.62 22.37 17.88
N ILE A 641 31.36 22.59 18.26
CA ILE A 641 31.00 23.13 19.57
C ILE A 641 31.39 22.16 20.69
N SER A 642 31.07 20.87 20.53
CA SER A 642 31.37 19.83 21.53
C SER A 642 32.87 19.69 21.77
N VAL A 643 33.67 19.61 20.70
CA VAL A 643 35.14 19.60 20.80
C VAL A 643 35.62 20.84 21.53
N SER A 644 35.11 22.04 21.20
CA SER A 644 35.55 23.26 21.87
C SER A 644 35.11 23.38 23.33
N VAL A 645 33.96 22.83 23.73
CA VAL A 645 33.43 22.92 25.10
C VAL A 645 34.04 21.84 26.00
N ILE A 646 34.25 20.63 25.45
CA ILE A 646 34.75 19.47 26.18
C ILE A 646 36.29 19.47 26.23
N TRP A 647 36.96 19.79 25.12
CA TRP A 647 38.43 19.68 24.98
C TRP A 647 39.21 20.92 25.41
N LYS A 648 38.54 22.05 25.72
CA LYS A 648 39.23 23.22 26.27
C LYS A 648 39.72 22.91 27.69
N LYS A 649 41.01 22.59 27.79
CA LYS A 649 41.74 22.30 29.02
C LYS A 649 41.84 23.59 29.83
N ASN A 650 41.19 23.65 30.99
CA ASN A 650 41.45 24.72 31.95
C ASN A 650 42.79 24.42 32.61
N GLU A 651 43.83 25.17 32.29
CA GLU A 651 45.16 24.98 32.89
C GLU A 651 45.24 25.42 34.36
N ASN A 652 44.23 26.11 34.92
CA ASN A 652 44.41 26.84 36.19
C ASN A 652 43.50 26.49 37.37
N LEU A 653 42.73 25.39 37.40
CA LEU A 653 41.91 25.09 38.60
C LEU A 653 41.83 23.61 38.98
N THR A 654 42.47 23.29 40.11
CA THR A 654 42.25 22.11 40.95
C THR A 654 40.85 22.14 41.56
N ARG A 655 39.83 21.59 40.88
CA ARG A 655 38.50 21.34 41.48
C ARG A 655 37.88 20.04 40.98
N ASN A 656 37.31 19.26 41.92
CA ASN A 656 36.68 17.94 41.77
C ASN A 656 36.19 17.60 40.34
N LYS A 657 36.89 16.65 39.69
CA LYS A 657 36.71 16.25 38.28
C LYS A 657 35.29 15.75 37.92
N SER A 658 34.60 15.07 38.84
CA SER A 658 33.29 14.43 38.59
C SER A 658 32.14 15.46 38.42
N ASP A 659 32.06 16.47 39.30
CA ASP A 659 31.01 17.52 39.26
C ASP A 659 31.16 18.45 38.02
N SER A 660 32.39 18.65 37.54
CA SER A 660 32.67 19.41 36.32
C SER A 660 32.25 18.66 35.05
N PHE A 661 32.48 17.34 34.98
CA PHE A 661 32.14 16.54 33.80
C PHE A 661 30.62 16.39 33.62
N MET A 662 29.86 16.10 34.68
CA MET A 662 28.40 16.02 34.61
C MET A 662 27.75 17.35 34.20
N LYS A 663 28.23 18.48 34.72
CA LYS A 663 27.74 19.81 34.34
C LYS A 663 28.02 20.13 32.87
N LYS A 664 29.18 19.70 32.35
CA LYS A 664 29.54 19.81 30.92
C LYS A 664 28.69 18.88 30.05
N ALA A 665 28.50 17.61 30.44
CA ALA A 665 27.71 16.62 29.73
C ALA A 665 26.24 17.04 29.60
N ILE A 666 25.61 17.55 30.67
CA ILE A 666 24.23 18.03 30.60
C ILE A 666 24.11 19.28 29.71
N GLY A 667 25.13 20.14 29.68
CA GLY A 667 25.20 21.27 28.75
C GLY A 667 25.23 20.80 27.29
N THR A 668 26.01 19.75 26.99
CA THR A 668 26.09 19.14 25.65
C THR A 668 24.77 18.46 25.24
N ILE A 669 24.13 17.72 26.14
CA ILE A 669 22.81 17.08 25.89
C ILE A 669 21.75 18.13 25.57
N SER A 670 21.77 19.28 26.26
CA SER A 670 20.86 20.41 25.99
C SER A 670 21.03 20.99 24.59
N ILE A 671 22.27 20.94 24.06
CA ILE A 671 22.57 21.41 22.70
C ILE A 671 22.09 20.39 21.66
N VAL A 672 22.26 19.08 21.89
CA VAL A 672 21.80 18.01 20.97
C VAL A 672 20.31 18.12 20.65
N VAL A 673 19.48 18.32 21.68
CA VAL A 673 18.02 18.44 21.57
C VAL A 673 17.62 19.69 20.76
N VAL A 674 18.27 20.83 21.05
CA VAL A 674 17.99 22.11 20.40
C VAL A 674 18.46 22.13 18.93
N LEU A 675 19.49 21.35 18.59
CA LEU A 675 20.00 21.20 17.23
C LEU A 675 19.20 20.21 16.37
N GLY A 676 18.22 19.51 16.96
CA GLY A 676 17.35 18.59 16.22
C GLY A 676 18.05 17.33 15.71
N ILE A 677 19.15 16.90 16.34
CA ILE A 677 19.86 15.67 15.94
C ILE A 677 18.98 14.42 16.15
N THR A 678 18.00 14.47 17.05
CA THR A 678 17.03 13.37 17.28
C THR A 678 16.28 12.96 16.01
N TRP A 679 16.15 13.85 15.03
CA TRP A 679 15.48 13.59 13.76
C TRP A 679 16.24 12.58 12.87
N THR A 680 17.52 12.32 13.13
CA THR A 680 18.28 11.29 12.39
C THR A 680 17.69 9.89 12.60
N VAL A 681 17.03 9.63 13.74
CA VAL A 681 16.32 8.37 14.01
C VAL A 681 15.19 8.14 13.00
N GLY A 682 14.60 9.21 12.45
CA GLY A 682 13.55 9.09 11.43
C GLY A 682 14.04 8.47 10.12
N TYR A 683 15.31 8.64 9.78
CA TYR A 683 15.91 7.97 8.61
C TYR A 683 16.10 6.47 8.84
N LEU A 684 16.27 6.03 10.09
CA LEU A 684 16.36 4.61 10.44
C LEU A 684 15.00 3.88 10.28
N MET A 685 13.88 4.62 10.30
CA MET A 685 12.55 4.08 9.99
C MET A 685 12.42 3.62 8.53
N LEU A 686 13.22 4.19 7.62
CA LEU A 686 13.20 3.87 6.18
C LEU A 686 13.95 2.58 5.83
N VAL A 687 14.47 1.85 6.82
CA VAL A 687 15.17 0.56 6.61
C VAL A 687 14.13 -0.55 6.41
N ASN A 688 14.29 -1.34 5.34
CA ASN A 688 13.30 -2.28 4.78
C ASN A 688 12.88 -3.50 5.65
N HIS A 689 13.27 -3.58 6.93
CA HIS A 689 12.88 -4.71 7.79
C HIS A 689 11.70 -4.32 8.70
N GLU A 690 10.54 -4.98 8.53
CA GLU A 690 9.26 -4.66 9.17
C GLU A 690 9.36 -4.51 10.70
N GLU A 691 9.99 -5.46 11.40
CA GLU A 691 10.13 -5.40 12.86
C GLU A 691 11.01 -4.23 13.33
N THR A 692 12.09 -3.93 12.59
CA THR A 692 13.01 -2.85 12.96
C THR A 692 12.41 -1.47 12.68
N SER A 693 11.67 -1.32 11.58
CA SER A 693 10.98 -0.09 11.22
C SER A 693 9.94 0.31 12.27
N LEU A 694 9.22 -0.68 12.82
CA LEU A 694 8.25 -0.46 13.90
C LEU A 694 8.91 0.11 15.17
N VAL A 695 10.03 -0.48 15.62
CA VAL A 695 10.77 -0.03 16.80
C VAL A 695 11.31 1.38 16.61
N PHE A 696 11.91 1.67 15.46
CA PHE A 696 12.43 3.01 15.15
C PHE A 696 11.32 4.05 15.00
N SER A 697 10.14 3.67 14.50
CA SER A 697 8.97 4.55 14.44
C SER A 697 8.49 4.98 15.83
N TYR A 698 8.39 4.05 16.79
CA TYR A 698 8.07 4.39 18.19
C TYR A 698 9.12 5.32 18.81
N LEU A 699 10.41 5.00 18.62
CA LEU A 699 11.50 5.82 19.14
C LEU A 699 11.47 7.23 18.55
N PHE A 700 11.27 7.36 17.24
CA PHE A 700 11.13 8.62 16.54
C PHE A 700 9.94 9.43 17.07
N CYS A 701 8.77 8.80 17.21
CA CYS A 701 7.58 9.46 17.73
C CYS A 701 7.79 9.99 19.15
N ILE A 702 8.35 9.18 20.06
CA ILE A 702 8.59 9.60 21.44
C ILE A 702 9.58 10.77 21.51
N LEU A 703 10.70 10.67 20.79
CA LEU A 703 11.75 11.70 20.79
C LEU A 703 11.22 13.03 20.23
N ASN A 704 10.46 13.00 19.14
CA ASN A 704 9.93 14.22 18.53
C ASN A 704 8.72 14.79 19.27
N ALA A 705 7.82 13.93 19.74
CA ALA A 705 6.67 14.37 20.53
C ALA A 705 7.13 15.04 21.83
N THR A 706 8.26 14.66 22.42
CA THR A 706 8.77 15.30 23.65
C THR A 706 9.74 16.46 23.41
N GLN A 707 10.16 16.73 22.17
CA GLN A 707 11.22 17.69 21.88
C GLN A 707 10.90 19.12 22.38
N GLY A 708 9.66 19.60 22.28
CA GLY A 708 9.26 20.91 22.80
C GLY A 708 9.31 21.00 24.33
N LEU A 709 8.95 19.91 25.03
CA LEU A 709 9.08 19.81 26.49
C LEU A 709 10.56 19.80 26.91
N GLN A 710 11.41 19.06 26.19
CA GLN A 710 12.84 19.02 26.45
C GLN A 710 13.49 20.41 26.30
N ILE A 711 13.10 21.19 25.27
CA ILE A 711 13.56 22.59 25.09
C ILE A 711 13.16 23.45 26.31
N CYS A 712 11.93 23.30 26.80
CA CYS A 712 11.47 24.05 27.98
C CYS A 712 12.29 23.73 29.23
N ILE A 713 12.49 22.45 29.54
CA ILE A 713 13.23 22.03 30.73
C ILE A 713 14.69 22.48 30.66
N LEU A 714 15.35 22.24 29.52
CA LEU A 714 16.79 22.42 29.38
C LEU A 714 17.20 23.88 29.14
N TYR A 715 16.39 24.67 28.43
CA TYR A 715 16.71 26.05 28.06
C TYR A 715 16.00 27.10 28.91
N THR A 716 14.76 26.84 29.32
CA THR A 716 13.95 27.77 30.12
C THR A 716 14.16 27.54 31.62
N PHE A 717 13.80 26.37 32.15
CA PHE A 717 13.84 26.11 33.60
C PHE A 717 15.25 26.07 34.18
N ARG A 718 16.22 25.61 33.40
CA ARG A 718 17.63 25.57 33.84
C ARG A 718 18.30 26.96 33.82
N SER A 719 17.71 27.94 33.14
CA SER A 719 18.27 29.29 33.02
C SER A 719 18.43 29.94 34.40
N PRO A 720 19.60 30.53 34.73
CA PRO A 720 19.79 31.24 35.99
C PRO A 720 18.83 32.43 36.13
N ILE A 721 18.42 33.03 35.01
CA ILE A 721 17.44 34.13 34.96
C ILE A 721 16.06 33.63 35.38
N PHE A 722 15.65 32.44 34.94
CA PHE A 722 14.38 31.83 35.32
C PHE A 722 14.36 31.52 36.82
N LYS A 723 15.40 30.84 37.33
CA LYS A 723 15.51 30.52 38.76
C LYS A 723 15.46 31.75 39.65
N LYS A 724 16.08 32.86 39.23
CA LYS A 724 16.08 34.14 39.95
C LYS A 724 14.72 34.85 39.89
N ASN A 725 14.00 34.78 38.78
CA ASN A 725 12.67 35.39 38.66
C ASN A 725 11.62 34.57 39.39
N VAL A 726 11.65 33.24 39.28
CA VAL A 726 10.75 32.37 40.04
C VAL A 726 10.99 32.50 41.53
N SER A 727 12.24 32.54 42.01
CA SER A 727 12.53 32.76 43.44
C SER A 727 12.05 34.11 43.99
N LYS A 728 11.79 35.10 43.12
CA LYS A 728 11.21 36.39 43.50
C LYS A 728 9.68 36.40 43.50
N VAL A 729 9.06 35.51 42.73
CA VAL A 729 7.59 35.38 42.62
C VAL A 729 7.05 34.35 43.61
N PHE A 730 7.83 33.31 43.95
CA PHE A 730 7.45 32.27 44.91
C PHE A 730 7.11 32.75 46.34
N PRO A 731 7.64 33.87 46.87
CA PRO A 731 7.19 34.42 48.16
C PRO A 731 5.73 34.92 48.15
N VAL A 732 5.11 35.09 46.98
CA VAL A 732 3.74 35.60 46.83
C VAL A 732 2.69 34.47 46.91
N PHE A 733 3.10 33.20 46.79
CA PHE A 733 2.22 32.02 46.87
C PHE A 733 2.39 31.22 48.17
N HIS A 734 2.92 31.82 49.24
CA HIS A 734 2.84 31.20 50.55
C HIS A 734 1.39 31.24 51.05
N VAL A 735 0.71 30.09 50.92
CA VAL A 735 -0.51 29.78 51.69
C VAL A 735 -0.18 29.97 53.18
N PRO A 736 -1.06 30.58 54.00
CA PRO A 736 -0.80 30.73 55.42
C PRO A 736 -0.60 29.34 56.05
N GLU A 737 0.50 29.14 56.78
CA GLU A 737 0.69 27.92 57.56
C GLU A 737 -0.43 27.79 58.60
N VAL A 738 -1.26 26.76 58.44
CA VAL A 738 -2.10 26.26 59.54
C VAL A 738 -1.16 25.47 60.46
N PRO A 739 -1.04 25.83 61.76
CA PRO A 739 -0.16 25.11 62.66
C PRO A 739 -0.80 23.77 63.03
N LEU A 740 -0.34 22.69 62.39
CA LEU A 740 -0.65 21.33 62.81
C LEU A 740 0.32 20.93 63.93
N TYR A 741 -0.17 20.99 65.18
CA TYR A 741 0.45 20.32 66.32
C TYR A 741 0.50 18.80 66.05
N LEU A 742 1.68 18.27 65.70
CA LEU A 742 1.93 16.83 65.74
C LEU A 742 2.86 16.51 66.90
N HIS A 743 2.31 15.74 67.85
CA HIS A 743 2.99 15.26 69.05
C HIS A 743 4.12 14.28 68.65
N SER A 744 5.38 14.70 68.74
CA SER A 744 6.52 13.80 68.52
C SER A 744 6.82 12.99 69.79
N LYS A 745 6.69 11.65 69.73
CA LYS A 745 7.30 10.74 70.70
C LYS A 745 8.74 10.44 70.27
N THR A 746 9.69 10.78 71.13
CA THR A 746 11.12 10.54 70.94
C THR A 746 11.47 9.12 71.37
N TYR A 747 12.12 8.35 70.48
CA TYR A 747 12.82 7.11 70.82
C TYR A 747 14.32 7.33 70.61
N TYR A 748 15.13 7.05 71.64
CA TYR A 748 16.59 7.09 71.57
C TYR A 748 17.11 5.71 71.19
N VAL A 749 17.79 5.62 70.05
CA VAL A 749 18.62 4.45 69.69
C VAL A 749 20.07 4.83 69.92
N SER A 750 20.66 4.19 70.93
CA SER A 750 22.07 4.27 71.33
C SER A 750 22.99 3.67 70.26
N LYS A 751 24.05 4.38 69.88
CA LYS A 751 25.13 3.88 69.02
C LYS A 751 26.10 3.04 69.87
N SER A 752 26.24 1.75 69.54
CA SER A 752 27.41 0.97 69.94
C SER A 752 28.62 1.45 69.13
N LYS A 753 29.69 1.84 69.83
CA LYS A 753 30.97 2.27 69.27
C LYS A 753 31.97 1.13 69.52
N VAL A 754 32.53 0.56 68.45
CA VAL A 754 33.73 -0.27 68.52
C VAL A 754 34.91 0.65 68.18
N GLU A 755 35.74 0.93 69.16
CA GLU A 755 37.03 1.60 68.98
C GLU A 755 38.04 0.89 69.90
N LYS A 756 39.00 0.18 69.29
CA LYS A 756 40.18 -0.36 69.97
C LYS A 756 41.26 0.72 69.94
N HIS A 757 41.76 1.17 71.10
CA HIS A 757 43.02 0.70 71.71
C HIS A 757 43.45 1.66 72.84
N LEU A 758 43.79 1.06 74.01
CA LEU A 758 44.84 1.41 75.00
C LEU A 758 44.97 2.89 75.47
N GLN A 759 45.20 3.25 76.73
CA GLN A 759 45.50 2.55 77.98
C GLN A 759 45.44 3.59 79.12
N GLU A 760 45.08 3.13 80.33
CA GLU A 760 45.38 3.69 81.66
C GLU A 760 44.76 5.04 82.11
N THR A 761 43.73 5.01 82.96
CA THR A 761 43.73 5.03 84.45
C THR A 761 44.09 6.39 85.05
N PHE A 762 43.12 7.10 85.66
CA PHE A 762 43.15 7.41 87.10
C PHE A 762 41.79 7.98 87.60
N ARG A 763 41.25 7.28 88.61
CA ARG A 763 40.29 7.60 89.70
C ARG A 763 40.23 9.09 90.11
N SER A 764 39.24 9.64 90.82
CA SER A 764 38.07 9.23 91.63
C SER A 764 37.47 10.59 92.10
N THR A 765 36.19 10.82 92.39
CA THR A 765 35.46 10.28 93.54
C THR A 765 34.01 10.76 93.49
N GLN A 766 33.10 9.84 93.76
CA GLN A 766 31.69 10.08 94.06
C GLN A 766 31.54 9.89 95.57
N THR A 767 30.74 10.73 96.25
CA THR A 767 30.22 10.39 97.58
C THR A 767 28.75 10.76 97.74
N VAL A 768 28.08 9.84 98.40
CA VAL A 768 26.66 9.66 98.78
C VAL A 768 26.64 9.89 100.33
N PRO A 769 25.50 9.96 101.08
CA PRO A 769 24.97 11.16 101.69
C PRO A 769 24.78 11.00 103.24
N LYS A 770 23.83 11.76 103.81
CA LYS A 770 23.17 11.68 105.15
C LYS A 770 23.68 12.61 106.27
N ASN A 771 22.73 13.46 106.69
CA ASN A 771 22.37 13.95 108.03
C ASN A 771 23.23 13.49 109.23
N ILE A 772 23.57 14.44 110.11
CA ILE A 772 22.91 14.67 111.42
C ILE A 772 23.36 16.03 111.99
N SER A 773 22.40 16.66 112.65
CA SER A 773 22.35 17.90 113.42
C SER A 773 23.35 18.05 114.59
N LEU A 774 23.74 19.29 114.95
CA LEU A 774 23.30 20.01 116.17
C LEU A 774 24.06 21.36 116.35
N SER A 775 23.31 22.41 116.72
CA SER A 775 23.60 23.55 117.63
C SER A 775 25.07 23.98 117.87
N THR A 776 25.42 25.28 117.96
CA THR A 776 24.84 26.30 118.86
C THR A 776 25.46 27.69 118.58
N ILE A 777 24.72 28.73 118.96
CA ILE A 777 24.96 30.20 118.98
C ILE A 777 24.44 30.95 117.76
#